data_AF-A0A2J6X5N3-F1
#
_entry.id   AF-A0A2J6X5N3-F1
#
_cell.length_a   1.000
_cell.length_b   1.000
_cell.length_c   1.000
_cell.angle_alpha   90.00
_cell.angle_beta   90.00
_cell.angle_gamma   90.00
#
_symmetry.space_group_name_H-M   'P 1'
#
loop_
_entity.id
_entity.type
_entity.pdbx_description
1 polymer ?
#
loop_
_entity_poly.entity_id
_entity_poly.type
_entity_poly.pdbx_seq_one_letter_code
_entity_poly.pdbx_strand_id
1 'polypeptide(L)'
;AQSTTASLWALNRCGAGDTVQYTLLAAGAIDPAALSPGGVEIPSYTEAFRPLQPFLAAADLGMAILAGPLAGGTAPVFATALAEHKLLLLGAAHPRLLDLGPSGVTATLQTLSRHGIYQHGAADNRDAPPFLKVTVPHPNAPLTIGFLSATWGLDGNADPRGQLNILADVAGVLPSITTAIEQARRQTELVVVMTAWGQPSDPDPNQARFNAARNLIAAGADVVIGSIPGTTATVNWVQAGEREGLLIVSPGDLISNATTPAFLAYIGVARDTDGAVRVTGFRYLPINPGNGNRGPTPLPDVPNELATLLGDPGRLHAVPSTPPPTKVEVCPAIVLPEAPNIPIPGDFARFYQTFGSDRAQDLINAIALLGLPLESPRRELTGDCRQEVAVLYTERQRLELHPENDWPYRVLGSHLGTVAFRYSYPSEAVRPRTNLDDPATFAHPHFRAFYERYGGLSMFGYPISGALTERDPTTGRDLVVQYFERARFELDPVALAPENPLWQVRLGLLGREVGSLAMNILCPTSIAPAASSSLPATIPALTPTIADIAQRDGGETLAIIFLIVLALAFVITLMAAMYDLYRYAERKAIPGLSRRRNYQAAINDTPSTRTETWQEQLKRITAWRRPASSSESESREDTDLLTTLKSFLFKRHIGKRDSDSATRNRSAWHQPSRSRTHQTQPTELLSAHTTNQRPTNPRTIDQATLRQRTAESRSPDSSNNRAEQEWLDETTSNLFPNRTDHPVDWSDLPPAERERWMQELEPLTETTDTDVPPAERARWQAEIETPAPMVEPDWDRTEPPVSLPANSRATRRLDDTIAEPPQQSSGDDDELLQKLLGIY
;
A
#
# COMPACT_ATOMS: atom_id res chain seq x y z
N ALA A 1 21.91 -4.29 -2.82
CA ALA A 1 21.95 -3.71 -1.47
C ALA A 1 22.38 -2.25 -1.57
N GLN A 2 22.10 -1.41 -0.56
CA GLN A 2 22.34 0.05 -0.57
C GLN A 2 21.56 0.83 -1.65
N SER A 3 20.23 0.76 -1.56
CA SER A 3 19.50 2.01 -1.29
C SER A 3 18.87 1.88 0.10
N THR A 4 18.57 3.00 0.73
CA THR A 4 18.10 3.15 2.11
C THR A 4 16.91 2.25 2.47
N THR A 5 16.77 1.98 3.76
CA THR A 5 15.44 1.82 4.38
C THR A 5 14.66 3.12 4.17
N ALA A 6 14.00 3.25 3.02
CA ALA A 6 12.97 4.26 2.83
C ALA A 6 11.97 4.11 3.99
N SER A 7 11.65 5.23 4.64
CA SER A 7 10.96 5.22 5.93
C SER A 7 9.65 4.43 5.87
N LEU A 8 9.58 3.31 6.61
CA LEU A 8 8.34 2.53 6.84
C LEU A 8 7.30 3.32 7.66
N TRP A 9 7.43 4.64 7.71
CA TRP A 9 6.59 5.57 8.44
C TRP A 9 6.02 6.65 7.48
N ALA A 10 6.41 6.67 6.20
CA ALA A 10 6.04 7.69 5.21
C ALA A 10 5.00 7.22 4.17
N LEU A 11 4.16 6.23 4.50
CA LEU A 11 3.16 5.66 3.58
C LEU A 11 2.15 6.69 3.07
N ASN A 12 1.60 7.53 3.96
CA ASN A 12 0.68 8.60 3.58
C ASN A 12 1.38 9.97 3.62
N ARG A 13 1.16 10.71 2.54
CA ARG A 13 1.75 11.99 2.16
C ARG A 13 0.61 12.94 1.79
N CYS A 14 -0.19 13.29 2.78
CA CYS A 14 -1.48 13.95 2.60
C CYS A 14 -1.34 15.40 2.09
N GLY A 15 -0.25 16.09 2.42
CA GLY A 15 -0.08 17.52 2.13
C GLY A 15 -0.85 18.39 3.14
N ALA A 16 -1.20 19.62 2.74
CA ALA A 16 -1.90 20.55 3.64
C ALA A 16 -3.40 20.27 3.80
N GLY A 17 -3.96 19.37 2.97
CA GLY A 17 -5.38 18.98 3.03
C GLY A 17 -6.36 20.02 2.49
N ASP A 18 -5.87 21.10 1.88
CA ASP A 18 -6.58 22.10 1.07
C ASP A 18 -7.06 21.54 -0.30
N THR A 19 -7.40 20.25 -0.33
CA THR A 19 -7.40 19.42 -1.55
C THR A 19 -8.69 18.66 -1.74
N VAL A 20 -9.15 18.51 -2.99
CA VAL A 20 -10.25 17.58 -3.31
C VAL A 20 -9.73 16.14 -3.24
N GLN A 21 -10.22 15.34 -2.30
CA GLN A 21 -9.85 13.93 -2.18
C GLN A 21 -10.81 13.00 -2.96
N TYR A 22 -10.25 11.93 -3.51
CA TYR A 22 -10.93 10.79 -4.10
C TYR A 22 -10.32 9.52 -3.51
N THR A 23 -11.14 8.49 -3.30
CA THR A 23 -10.65 7.19 -2.80
C THR A 23 -10.90 6.10 -3.83
N LEU A 24 -9.82 5.53 -4.34
CA LEU A 24 -9.85 4.41 -5.29
C LEU A 24 -9.61 3.11 -4.50
N LEU A 25 -10.55 2.18 -4.52
CA LEU A 25 -10.37 0.88 -3.87
C LEU A 25 -9.74 -0.10 -4.86
N ALA A 26 -8.66 -0.75 -4.45
CA ALA A 26 -8.05 -1.87 -5.12
C ALA A 26 -8.17 -3.14 -4.26
N ALA A 27 -8.86 -4.14 -4.78
CA ALA A 27 -8.92 -5.47 -4.19
C ALA A 27 -7.93 -6.43 -4.88
N GLY A 28 -7.67 -7.56 -4.23
CA GLY A 28 -6.81 -8.62 -4.70
C GLY A 28 -7.32 -9.38 -5.93
N ALA A 29 -6.66 -10.50 -6.22
CA ALA A 29 -7.06 -11.40 -7.30
C ALA A 29 -8.41 -12.09 -7.00
N ILE A 30 -9.20 -12.31 -8.04
CA ILE A 30 -10.50 -12.98 -7.99
C ILE A 30 -10.47 -14.22 -8.88
N ASP A 31 -10.50 -15.40 -8.28
CA ASP A 31 -10.74 -16.67 -8.98
C ASP A 31 -12.22 -17.08 -8.85
N PRO A 32 -13.06 -16.92 -9.89
CA PRO A 32 -14.48 -17.25 -9.81
C PRO A 32 -14.76 -18.73 -9.52
N ALA A 33 -13.81 -19.63 -9.78
CA ALA A 33 -13.96 -21.06 -9.51
C ALA A 33 -13.88 -21.39 -8.00
N ALA A 34 -13.19 -20.57 -7.21
CA ALA A 34 -12.99 -20.83 -5.78
C ALA A 34 -14.27 -20.71 -4.94
N LEU A 35 -15.27 -19.93 -5.39
CA LEU A 35 -16.60 -19.85 -4.77
C LEU A 35 -17.62 -20.83 -5.37
N SER A 36 -17.20 -22.02 -5.82
CA SER A 36 -18.12 -23.06 -6.31
C SER A 36 -17.79 -24.46 -5.75
N PRO A 37 -18.15 -24.74 -4.49
CA PRO A 37 -17.96 -26.06 -3.89
C PRO A 37 -18.97 -27.07 -4.47
N GLY A 38 -18.60 -27.71 -5.58
CA GLY A 38 -19.39 -28.80 -6.20
C GLY A 38 -20.44 -28.38 -7.22
N GLY A 39 -20.39 -27.16 -7.74
CA GLY A 39 -21.25 -26.73 -8.88
C GLY A 39 -22.71 -26.43 -8.53
N VAL A 40 -23.03 -26.22 -7.25
CA VAL A 40 -24.35 -25.76 -6.77
C VAL A 40 -24.18 -24.38 -6.13
N GLU A 41 -25.06 -23.44 -6.47
CA GLU A 41 -24.97 -22.02 -6.09
C GLU A 41 -25.52 -21.78 -4.66
N ILE A 42 -24.74 -22.15 -3.63
CA ILE A 42 -25.09 -21.90 -2.22
C ILE A 42 -23.86 -21.38 -1.44
N PRO A 43 -23.90 -20.15 -0.89
CA PRO A 43 -24.91 -19.11 -1.12
C PRO A 43 -24.74 -18.48 -2.53
N SER A 44 -25.62 -17.56 -2.94
CA SER A 44 -25.39 -16.84 -4.20
C SER A 44 -24.19 -15.89 -4.09
N TYR A 45 -23.59 -15.50 -5.22
CA TYR A 45 -22.42 -14.61 -5.19
C TYR A 45 -22.73 -13.24 -4.57
N THR A 46 -23.95 -12.72 -4.72
CA THR A 46 -24.43 -11.49 -4.07
C THR A 46 -24.47 -11.64 -2.55
N GLU A 47 -24.91 -12.79 -2.03
CA GLU A 47 -24.88 -13.11 -0.60
C GLU A 47 -23.44 -13.18 -0.07
N ALA A 48 -22.53 -13.77 -0.85
CA ALA A 48 -21.13 -13.94 -0.50
C ALA A 48 -20.37 -12.60 -0.37
N PHE A 49 -20.67 -11.61 -1.23
CA PHE A 49 -20.04 -10.29 -1.16
C PHE A 49 -20.64 -9.35 -0.10
N ARG A 50 -21.81 -9.66 0.48
CA ARG A 50 -22.48 -8.80 1.49
C ARG A 50 -21.57 -8.29 2.61
N PRO A 51 -20.69 -9.10 3.25
CA PRO A 51 -19.85 -8.61 4.34
C PRO A 51 -18.88 -7.49 3.93
N LEU A 52 -18.53 -7.40 2.65
CA LEU A 52 -17.71 -6.32 2.09
C LEU A 52 -18.54 -5.20 1.45
N GLN A 53 -19.85 -5.33 1.30
CA GLN A 53 -20.71 -4.34 0.63
C GLN A 53 -20.54 -2.90 1.15
N PRO A 54 -20.57 -2.60 2.47
CA PRO A 54 -20.42 -1.22 2.94
C PRO A 54 -19.00 -0.69 2.71
N PHE A 55 -17.99 -1.56 2.78
CA PHE A 55 -16.58 -1.23 2.57
C PHE A 55 -16.29 -0.92 1.09
N LEU A 56 -16.77 -1.76 0.18
CA LEU A 56 -16.72 -1.52 -1.27
C LEU A 56 -17.55 -0.29 -1.68
N ALA A 57 -18.65 -0.03 -0.98
CA ALA A 57 -19.49 1.14 -1.23
C ALA A 57 -18.86 2.47 -0.76
N ALA A 58 -17.86 2.43 0.12
CA ALA A 58 -17.20 3.58 0.75
C ALA A 58 -16.00 4.16 -0.07
N ALA A 59 -15.83 3.73 -1.32
CA ALA A 59 -14.88 4.28 -2.28
C ALA A 59 -15.60 4.93 -3.48
N ASP A 60 -14.88 5.78 -4.23
CA ASP A 60 -15.36 6.42 -5.45
C ASP A 60 -15.33 5.49 -6.68
N LEU A 61 -14.37 4.55 -6.70
CA LEU A 61 -14.21 3.54 -7.74
C LEU A 61 -13.65 2.26 -7.13
N GLY A 62 -14.35 1.13 -7.31
CA GLY A 62 -13.86 -0.20 -6.95
C GLY A 62 -13.17 -0.89 -8.12
N MET A 63 -11.97 -1.39 -7.88
CA MET A 63 -11.10 -2.07 -8.86
C MET A 63 -10.62 -3.42 -8.33
N ALA A 64 -10.44 -4.42 -9.19
CA ALA A 64 -9.87 -5.72 -8.82
C ALA A 64 -9.14 -6.42 -9.98
N ILE A 65 -8.38 -7.48 -9.69
CA ILE A 65 -7.69 -8.30 -10.70
C ILE A 65 -8.52 -9.56 -10.97
N LEU A 66 -8.91 -9.79 -12.22
CA LEU A 66 -9.69 -10.97 -12.62
C LEU A 66 -8.77 -12.14 -12.96
N ALA A 67 -8.72 -13.14 -12.08
CA ALA A 67 -7.79 -14.26 -12.11
C ALA A 67 -8.44 -15.59 -12.55
N GLY A 68 -9.56 -15.54 -13.26
CA GLY A 68 -10.22 -16.69 -13.88
C GLY A 68 -11.39 -16.27 -14.79
N PRO A 69 -11.86 -17.16 -15.68
CA PRO A 69 -12.86 -16.81 -16.70
C PRO A 69 -14.29 -16.69 -16.11
N LEU A 70 -15.08 -15.75 -16.63
CA LEU A 70 -16.50 -15.56 -16.32
C LEU A 70 -17.38 -16.17 -17.43
N ALA A 71 -17.12 -17.44 -17.71
CA ALA A 71 -17.69 -18.18 -18.84
C ALA A 71 -18.02 -19.62 -18.46
N GLY A 72 -19.25 -20.07 -18.77
CA GLY A 72 -19.75 -21.40 -18.40
C GLY A 72 -20.21 -21.50 -16.94
N GLY A 73 -21.01 -22.53 -16.64
CA GLY A 73 -21.57 -22.75 -15.31
C GLY A 73 -22.31 -21.53 -14.74
N THR A 74 -22.13 -21.27 -13.45
CA THR A 74 -22.66 -20.12 -12.71
C THR A 74 -21.81 -18.85 -12.86
N ALA A 75 -20.62 -18.93 -13.49
CA ALA A 75 -19.68 -17.81 -13.56
C ALA A 75 -20.22 -16.52 -14.23
N PRO A 76 -21.21 -16.54 -15.14
CA PRO A 76 -21.90 -15.33 -15.58
C PRO A 76 -22.69 -14.59 -14.48
N VAL A 77 -23.23 -15.31 -13.48
CA VAL A 77 -23.96 -14.71 -12.35
C VAL A 77 -23.01 -14.00 -11.38
N PHE A 78 -21.76 -14.48 -11.28
CA PHE A 78 -20.70 -13.82 -10.51
C PHE A 78 -20.45 -12.37 -10.99
N ALA A 79 -20.57 -12.11 -12.29
CA ALA A 79 -20.45 -10.75 -12.83
C ALA A 79 -21.56 -9.81 -12.35
N THR A 80 -22.78 -10.31 -12.12
CA THR A 80 -23.86 -9.53 -11.49
C THR A 80 -23.44 -9.10 -10.09
N ALA A 81 -22.91 -10.02 -9.27
CA ALA A 81 -22.50 -9.71 -7.91
C ALA A 81 -21.36 -8.67 -7.85
N LEU A 82 -20.39 -8.74 -8.77
CA LEU A 82 -19.34 -7.70 -8.89
C LEU A 82 -19.93 -6.32 -9.18
N ALA A 83 -20.88 -6.24 -10.13
CA ALA A 83 -21.50 -4.98 -10.53
C ALA A 83 -22.36 -4.38 -9.39
N GLU A 84 -23.15 -5.21 -8.71
CA GLU A 84 -23.94 -4.82 -7.52
C GLU A 84 -23.05 -4.28 -6.37
N HIS A 85 -21.85 -4.84 -6.22
CA HIS A 85 -20.87 -4.46 -5.19
C HIS A 85 -19.84 -3.42 -5.66
N LYS A 86 -20.13 -2.70 -6.75
CA LYS A 86 -19.31 -1.61 -7.31
C LYS A 86 -17.87 -1.96 -7.73
N LEU A 87 -17.55 -3.24 -7.95
CA LEU A 87 -16.27 -3.67 -8.56
C LEU A 87 -16.37 -3.52 -10.09
N LEU A 88 -16.37 -2.26 -10.54
CA LEU A 88 -16.73 -1.86 -11.91
C LEU A 88 -15.54 -1.77 -12.88
N LEU A 89 -14.30 -1.92 -12.41
CA LEU A 89 -13.10 -1.85 -13.24
C LEU A 89 -12.14 -3.01 -12.95
N LEU A 90 -11.91 -3.88 -13.94
CA LEU A 90 -11.11 -5.09 -13.76
C LEU A 90 -9.81 -5.11 -14.59
N GLY A 91 -8.71 -5.48 -13.95
CA GLY A 91 -7.50 -5.92 -14.65
C GLY A 91 -7.66 -7.35 -15.12
N ALA A 92 -7.86 -7.55 -16.42
CA ALA A 92 -8.15 -8.86 -17.03
C ALA A 92 -6.93 -9.51 -17.71
N ALA A 93 -5.72 -8.95 -17.56
CA ALA A 93 -4.51 -9.64 -17.97
C ALA A 93 -4.02 -10.56 -16.84
N HIS A 94 -4.50 -11.80 -16.85
CA HIS A 94 -4.07 -12.85 -15.93
C HIS A 94 -3.96 -14.20 -16.66
N PRO A 95 -2.91 -15.03 -16.43
CA PRO A 95 -2.69 -16.28 -17.18
C PRO A 95 -3.90 -17.21 -17.20
N ARG A 96 -4.60 -17.28 -16.05
CA ARG A 96 -5.78 -18.12 -15.84
C ARG A 96 -7.05 -17.69 -16.59
N LEU A 97 -7.09 -16.52 -17.22
CA LEU A 97 -8.21 -16.20 -18.12
C LEU A 97 -8.27 -17.16 -19.34
N LEU A 98 -7.13 -17.82 -19.63
CA LEU A 98 -6.99 -18.85 -20.66
C LEU A 98 -7.26 -20.28 -20.15
N ASP A 99 -7.73 -20.49 -18.90
CA ASP A 99 -8.07 -21.83 -18.37
C ASP A 99 -9.18 -22.51 -19.20
N LEU A 100 -10.03 -21.72 -19.89
CA LEU A 100 -11.03 -22.17 -20.88
C LEU A 100 -10.64 -21.78 -22.32
N GLY A 101 -9.34 -21.55 -22.55
CA GLY A 101 -8.73 -21.15 -23.81
C GLY A 101 -9.21 -19.79 -24.36
N PRO A 102 -8.83 -19.45 -25.60
CA PRO A 102 -9.25 -18.23 -26.29
C PRO A 102 -10.77 -18.01 -26.34
N SER A 103 -11.56 -19.09 -26.41
CA SER A 103 -13.03 -19.05 -26.31
C SER A 103 -13.53 -18.60 -24.93
N GLY A 104 -12.85 -18.97 -23.85
CA GLY A 104 -13.15 -18.55 -22.49
C GLY A 104 -12.91 -17.05 -22.28
N VAL A 105 -11.83 -16.52 -22.85
CA VAL A 105 -11.53 -15.07 -22.88
C VAL A 105 -12.65 -14.32 -23.60
N THR A 106 -12.98 -14.70 -24.85
CA THR A 106 -14.08 -14.09 -25.63
C THR A 106 -15.41 -14.10 -24.87
N ALA A 107 -15.79 -15.23 -24.27
CA ALA A 107 -17.02 -15.33 -23.49
C ALA A 107 -16.99 -14.45 -22.23
N THR A 108 -15.84 -14.37 -21.53
CA THR A 108 -15.64 -13.52 -20.36
C THR A 108 -15.78 -12.04 -20.69
N LEU A 109 -15.17 -11.57 -21.78
CA LEU A 109 -15.28 -10.18 -22.25
C LEU A 109 -16.73 -9.80 -22.56
N GLN A 110 -17.49 -10.72 -23.18
CA GLN A 110 -18.91 -10.51 -23.41
C GLN A 110 -19.71 -10.50 -22.10
N THR A 111 -19.41 -11.38 -21.14
CA THR A 111 -20.06 -11.37 -19.81
C THR A 111 -19.84 -10.04 -19.10
N LEU A 112 -18.61 -9.52 -19.06
CA LEU A 112 -18.29 -8.24 -18.44
C LEU A 112 -19.03 -7.07 -19.11
N SER A 113 -18.98 -7.01 -20.44
CA SER A 113 -19.65 -5.98 -21.23
C SER A 113 -21.17 -5.94 -21.02
N ARG A 114 -21.83 -7.12 -20.90
CA ARG A 114 -23.28 -7.21 -20.63
C ARG A 114 -23.69 -6.65 -19.26
N HIS A 115 -22.81 -6.71 -18.26
CA HIS A 115 -23.06 -6.22 -16.90
C HIS A 115 -22.48 -4.82 -16.65
N GLY A 116 -21.97 -4.14 -17.69
CA GLY A 116 -21.43 -2.79 -17.57
C GLY A 116 -20.10 -2.69 -16.82
N ILE A 117 -19.41 -3.82 -16.62
CA ILE A 117 -18.09 -3.85 -15.98
C ILE A 117 -17.03 -3.51 -17.02
N TYR A 118 -16.24 -2.48 -16.73
CA TYR A 118 -15.11 -2.05 -17.53
C TYR A 118 -13.91 -2.96 -17.28
N GLN A 119 -13.10 -3.21 -18.31
CA GLN A 119 -11.87 -3.98 -18.16
C GLN A 119 -10.77 -3.44 -19.08
N HIS A 120 -9.53 -3.75 -18.73
CA HIS A 120 -8.39 -3.70 -19.64
C HIS A 120 -7.50 -4.92 -19.39
N GLY A 121 -6.70 -5.30 -20.40
CA GLY A 121 -5.74 -6.41 -20.29
C GLY A 121 -6.11 -7.64 -21.13
N ALA A 122 -7.36 -7.76 -21.54
CA ALA A 122 -7.84 -8.78 -22.47
C ALA A 122 -8.65 -8.17 -23.62
N ALA A 123 -8.53 -8.73 -24.83
CA ALA A 123 -9.26 -8.28 -26.03
C ALA A 123 -9.58 -9.44 -26.99
N ASP A 124 -10.60 -9.30 -27.85
CA ASP A 124 -10.92 -10.27 -28.90
C ASP A 124 -10.13 -10.05 -30.21
N ASN A 125 -9.60 -8.85 -30.40
CA ASN A 125 -8.72 -8.46 -31.51
C ASN A 125 -7.59 -7.55 -31.02
N ARG A 126 -6.57 -7.33 -31.85
CA ARG A 126 -5.41 -6.50 -31.52
C ARG A 126 -5.62 -5.00 -31.73
N ASP A 127 -6.85 -4.59 -32.07
CA ASP A 127 -7.24 -3.19 -32.29
C ASP A 127 -7.85 -2.54 -31.03
N ALA A 128 -7.73 -3.18 -29.87
CA ALA A 128 -8.10 -2.61 -28.59
C ALA A 128 -7.28 -1.34 -28.30
N PRO A 129 -7.86 -0.34 -27.60
CA PRO A 129 -7.11 0.87 -27.23
C PRO A 129 -5.94 0.49 -26.31
N PRO A 130 -4.78 1.16 -26.41
CA PRO A 130 -3.57 0.78 -25.68
C PRO A 130 -3.70 0.91 -24.16
N PHE A 131 -4.65 1.72 -23.69
CA PHE A 131 -5.09 1.83 -22.30
C PHE A 131 -6.58 2.19 -22.28
N LEU A 132 -7.27 1.96 -21.17
CA LEU A 132 -8.65 2.41 -20.96
C LEU A 132 -8.68 3.77 -20.26
N LYS A 133 -9.35 4.77 -20.85
CA LYS A 133 -9.63 6.04 -20.15
C LYS A 133 -10.92 5.93 -19.34
N VAL A 134 -10.81 6.08 -18.03
CA VAL A 134 -11.92 6.10 -17.07
C VAL A 134 -12.06 7.51 -16.48
N THR A 135 -13.29 7.93 -16.17
CA THR A 135 -13.55 9.21 -15.48
C THR A 135 -14.32 8.94 -14.20
N VAL A 136 -13.72 9.26 -13.05
CA VAL A 136 -14.38 9.23 -11.74
C VAL A 136 -15.20 10.51 -11.57
N PRO A 137 -16.52 10.42 -11.35
CA PRO A 137 -17.38 11.59 -11.25
C PRO A 137 -17.28 12.24 -9.87
N HIS A 138 -17.12 13.55 -9.83
CA HIS A 138 -17.14 14.34 -8.59
C HIS A 138 -17.66 15.77 -8.92
N PRO A 139 -18.50 16.40 -8.07
CA PRO A 139 -19.36 17.52 -8.49
C PRO A 139 -18.64 18.74 -9.06
N ASN A 140 -17.48 19.09 -8.50
CA ASN A 140 -16.76 20.33 -8.83
C ASN A 140 -15.49 20.11 -9.68
N ALA A 141 -15.02 18.86 -9.74
CA ALA A 141 -13.79 18.47 -10.44
C ALA A 141 -13.81 16.95 -10.66
N PRO A 142 -14.10 16.43 -11.86
CA PRO A 142 -13.93 15.01 -12.15
C PRO A 142 -12.45 14.62 -12.16
N LEU A 143 -12.14 13.33 -12.01
CA LEU A 143 -10.77 12.79 -12.10
C LEU A 143 -10.67 11.83 -13.28
N THR A 144 -9.72 12.04 -14.20
CA THR A 144 -9.47 11.13 -15.33
C THR A 144 -8.29 10.19 -15.06
N ILE A 145 -8.55 8.90 -15.21
CA ILE A 145 -7.61 7.80 -14.93
C ILE A 145 -7.31 7.06 -16.24
N GLY A 146 -6.03 6.85 -16.52
CA GLY A 146 -5.54 5.96 -17.55
C GLY A 146 -5.28 4.59 -16.94
N PHE A 147 -6.17 3.64 -17.19
CA PHE A 147 -6.10 2.30 -16.63
C PHE A 147 -5.46 1.32 -17.62
N LEU A 148 -4.40 0.66 -17.18
CA LEU A 148 -3.69 -0.38 -17.92
C LEU A 148 -3.73 -1.70 -17.16
N SER A 149 -3.59 -2.81 -17.89
CA SER A 149 -3.30 -4.11 -17.30
C SER A 149 -2.54 -4.98 -18.28
N ALA A 150 -1.59 -5.76 -17.76
CA ALA A 150 -0.74 -6.71 -18.47
C ALA A 150 -0.27 -7.84 -17.53
N THR A 151 0.17 -8.98 -18.06
CA THR A 151 0.69 -10.11 -17.26
C THR A 151 2.12 -10.47 -17.65
N TRP A 152 2.93 -10.84 -16.66
CA TRP A 152 4.34 -11.23 -16.84
C TRP A 152 4.54 -12.42 -17.80
N GLY A 153 3.55 -13.29 -17.93
CA GLY A 153 3.61 -14.48 -18.78
C GLY A 153 2.24 -15.10 -18.98
N LEU A 154 2.20 -16.36 -19.41
CA LEU A 154 0.96 -17.11 -19.60
C LEU A 154 0.94 -18.45 -18.82
N ASP A 155 1.93 -18.70 -17.96
CA ASP A 155 2.06 -19.93 -17.15
C ASP A 155 1.96 -21.25 -17.94
N GLY A 156 2.30 -21.21 -19.23
CA GLY A 156 2.18 -22.34 -20.17
C GLY A 156 0.87 -22.40 -20.95
N ASN A 157 -0.14 -21.60 -20.59
CA ASN A 157 -1.39 -21.49 -21.34
C ASN A 157 -1.14 -20.91 -22.75
N ALA A 158 -1.81 -21.47 -23.75
CA ALA A 158 -1.63 -21.09 -25.15
C ALA A 158 -2.59 -19.96 -25.56
N ASP A 159 -2.02 -18.81 -25.93
CA ASP A 159 -2.75 -17.72 -26.58
C ASP A 159 -2.37 -17.58 -28.07
N PRO A 160 -2.92 -18.42 -28.97
CA PRO A 160 -2.65 -18.36 -30.40
C PRO A 160 -3.25 -17.13 -31.11
N ARG A 161 -4.00 -16.27 -30.41
CA ARG A 161 -4.58 -15.03 -30.96
C ARG A 161 -3.83 -13.79 -30.50
N GLY A 162 -3.26 -13.81 -29.28
CA GLY A 162 -2.75 -12.63 -28.59
C GLY A 162 -3.90 -11.77 -28.07
N GLN A 163 -4.75 -12.39 -27.26
CA GLN A 163 -5.87 -11.76 -26.55
C GLN A 163 -5.42 -11.11 -25.24
N LEU A 164 -4.39 -11.65 -24.56
CA LEU A 164 -3.87 -11.07 -23.32
C LEU A 164 -2.69 -10.13 -23.56
N ASN A 165 -2.67 -9.01 -22.84
CA ASN A 165 -1.54 -8.09 -22.81
C ASN A 165 -0.37 -8.71 -22.04
N ILE A 166 0.76 -8.95 -22.72
CA ILE A 166 2.02 -9.36 -22.09
C ILE A 166 2.76 -8.13 -21.55
N LEU A 167 3.22 -8.21 -20.31
CA LEU A 167 3.95 -7.16 -19.60
C LEU A 167 5.42 -7.12 -20.01
N ALA A 168 6.07 -8.28 -20.05
CA ALA A 168 7.52 -8.41 -20.12
C ALA A 168 7.95 -9.64 -20.92
N ASP A 169 9.22 -9.64 -21.35
CA ASP A 169 9.95 -10.82 -21.80
C ASP A 169 11.32 -10.92 -21.11
N VAL A 170 12.22 -11.74 -21.64
CA VAL A 170 13.58 -11.94 -21.10
C VAL A 170 14.47 -10.69 -21.12
N ALA A 171 14.09 -9.63 -21.83
CA ALA A 171 14.76 -8.32 -21.82
C ALA A 171 14.10 -7.32 -20.84
N GLY A 172 12.95 -7.65 -20.26
CA GLY A 172 12.21 -6.80 -19.32
C GLY A 172 10.85 -6.34 -19.85
N VAL A 173 10.34 -5.23 -19.32
CA VAL A 173 9.01 -4.68 -19.71
C VAL A 173 8.98 -4.32 -21.19
N LEU A 174 7.94 -4.77 -21.90
CA LEU A 174 7.82 -4.61 -23.34
C LEU A 174 7.61 -3.13 -23.74
N PRO A 175 8.24 -2.64 -24.83
CA PRO A 175 8.08 -1.26 -25.29
C PRO A 175 6.63 -0.85 -25.61
N SER A 176 5.77 -1.80 -26.00
CA SER A 176 4.33 -1.58 -26.17
C SER A 176 3.65 -1.10 -24.89
N ILE A 177 4.04 -1.65 -23.74
CA ILE A 177 3.50 -1.32 -22.42
C ILE A 177 4.00 0.04 -21.95
N THR A 178 5.30 0.34 -22.10
CA THR A 178 5.83 1.66 -21.73
C THR A 178 5.24 2.76 -22.60
N THR A 179 5.15 2.56 -23.93
CA THR A 179 4.52 3.54 -24.84
C THR A 179 3.03 3.73 -24.55
N ALA A 180 2.29 2.68 -24.13
CA ALA A 180 0.90 2.80 -23.71
C ALA A 180 0.74 3.63 -22.42
N ILE A 181 1.62 3.43 -21.44
CA ILE A 181 1.65 4.20 -20.18
C ILE A 181 2.00 5.67 -20.44
N GLU A 182 3.00 5.94 -21.28
CA GLU A 182 3.31 7.29 -21.71
C GLU A 182 2.13 7.96 -22.43
N GLN A 183 1.40 7.22 -23.28
CA GLN A 183 0.22 7.76 -23.96
C GLN A 183 -0.91 8.04 -22.97
N ALA A 184 -1.13 7.15 -21.99
CA ALA A 184 -2.07 7.37 -20.90
C ALA A 184 -1.72 8.66 -20.14
N ARG A 185 -0.45 8.82 -19.72
CA ARG A 185 0.02 10.00 -18.98
C ARG A 185 -0.08 11.32 -19.76
N ARG A 186 -0.13 11.27 -21.10
CA ARG A 186 -0.39 12.42 -21.97
C ARG A 186 -1.89 12.72 -22.19
N GLN A 187 -2.79 11.85 -21.71
CA GLN A 187 -4.23 11.89 -21.99
C GLN A 187 -5.12 11.79 -20.74
N THR A 188 -4.55 11.47 -19.57
CA THR A 188 -5.23 11.35 -18.26
C THR A 188 -4.36 11.95 -17.15
N GLU A 189 -4.97 12.24 -16.00
CA GLU A 189 -4.32 12.97 -14.90
C GLU A 189 -3.63 12.02 -13.90
N LEU A 190 -4.16 10.80 -13.78
CA LEU A 190 -3.58 9.68 -13.04
C LEU A 190 -3.39 8.49 -13.99
N VAL A 191 -2.36 7.68 -13.78
CA VAL A 191 -2.17 6.40 -14.49
C VAL A 191 -2.04 5.24 -13.50
N VAL A 192 -2.88 4.23 -13.66
CA VAL A 192 -2.97 3.03 -12.79
C VAL A 192 -2.70 1.79 -13.64
N VAL A 193 -1.75 0.95 -13.20
CA VAL A 193 -1.36 -0.29 -13.90
C VAL A 193 -1.61 -1.50 -13.02
N MET A 194 -2.50 -2.40 -13.43
CA MET A 194 -2.75 -3.69 -12.77
C MET A 194 -1.97 -4.84 -13.42
N THR A 195 -1.19 -5.59 -12.64
CA THR A 195 -0.26 -6.60 -13.17
C THR A 195 -0.32 -7.94 -12.45
N ALA A 196 -0.56 -9.02 -13.21
CA ALA A 196 -0.30 -10.37 -12.74
C ALA A 196 1.20 -10.70 -12.90
N TRP A 197 1.91 -10.85 -11.78
CA TRP A 197 3.34 -11.13 -11.78
C TRP A 197 3.68 -12.57 -12.18
N GLY A 198 4.95 -12.81 -12.52
CA GLY A 198 5.50 -14.15 -12.75
C GLY A 198 5.43 -15.03 -11.50
N GLN A 199 5.50 -16.34 -11.72
CA GLN A 199 5.31 -17.35 -10.68
C GLN A 199 6.38 -17.24 -9.57
N PRO A 200 6.08 -17.58 -8.30
CA PRO A 200 7.08 -17.59 -7.22
C PRO A 200 8.28 -18.51 -7.45
N SER A 201 8.21 -19.41 -8.44
CA SER A 201 9.28 -20.31 -8.89
C SER A 201 10.21 -19.72 -9.96
N ASP A 202 9.94 -18.53 -10.49
CA ASP A 202 10.85 -17.83 -11.40
C ASP A 202 12.18 -17.48 -10.68
N PRO A 203 13.33 -17.46 -11.38
CA PRO A 203 14.62 -17.15 -10.76
C PRO A 203 14.73 -15.66 -10.38
N ASP A 204 14.91 -15.39 -9.08
CA ASP A 204 14.88 -14.04 -8.46
C ASP A 204 13.60 -13.24 -8.82
N PRO A 205 12.42 -13.76 -8.41
CA PRO A 205 11.14 -13.23 -8.84
C PRO A 205 10.88 -11.86 -8.20
N ASN A 206 11.43 -11.61 -7.02
CA ASN A 206 11.24 -10.35 -6.29
C ASN A 206 11.99 -9.21 -6.96
N GLN A 207 13.29 -9.37 -7.28
CA GLN A 207 14.03 -8.31 -7.97
C GLN A 207 13.47 -8.06 -9.38
N ALA A 208 13.01 -9.11 -10.08
CA ALA A 208 12.33 -8.99 -11.37
C ALA A 208 11.05 -8.13 -11.28
N ARG A 209 10.17 -8.42 -10.31
CA ARG A 209 8.94 -7.63 -10.03
C ARG A 209 9.24 -6.17 -9.71
N PHE A 210 10.18 -5.90 -8.79
CA PHE A 210 10.55 -4.52 -8.43
C PHE A 210 11.19 -3.74 -9.58
N ASN A 211 12.01 -4.37 -10.42
CA ASN A 211 12.59 -3.74 -11.59
C ASN A 211 11.52 -3.39 -12.65
N ALA A 212 10.56 -4.28 -12.90
CA ALA A 212 9.44 -3.97 -13.79
C ALA A 212 8.55 -2.86 -13.22
N ALA A 213 8.19 -2.90 -11.93
CA ALA A 213 7.44 -1.83 -11.29
C ALA A 213 8.12 -0.46 -11.42
N ARG A 214 9.44 -0.39 -11.21
CA ARG A 214 10.23 0.83 -11.44
C ARG A 214 10.16 1.28 -12.91
N ASN A 215 10.24 0.37 -13.88
CA ASN A 215 10.13 0.71 -15.30
C ASN A 215 8.72 1.23 -15.68
N LEU A 216 7.65 0.68 -15.08
CA LEU A 216 6.28 1.16 -15.28
C LEU A 216 6.08 2.57 -14.72
N ILE A 217 6.63 2.85 -13.53
CA ILE A 217 6.57 4.18 -12.89
C ILE A 217 7.40 5.20 -13.68
N ALA A 218 8.60 4.82 -14.14
CA ALA A 218 9.43 5.66 -15.03
C ALA A 218 8.71 6.04 -16.33
N ALA A 219 7.96 5.10 -16.93
CA ALA A 219 7.19 5.34 -18.16
C ALA A 219 5.97 6.26 -17.96
N GLY A 220 5.52 6.48 -16.71
CA GLY A 220 4.42 7.40 -16.41
C GLY A 220 3.35 6.86 -15.45
N ALA A 221 3.46 5.63 -14.93
CA ALA A 221 2.50 5.12 -13.94
C ALA A 221 2.63 5.88 -12.61
N ASP A 222 1.51 6.12 -11.94
CA ASP A 222 1.44 6.73 -10.61
C ASP A 222 1.09 5.71 -9.53
N VAL A 223 0.33 4.67 -9.90
CA VAL A 223 0.06 3.48 -9.07
C VAL A 223 0.32 2.21 -9.88
N VAL A 224 1.03 1.25 -9.29
CA VAL A 224 1.18 -0.11 -9.79
C VAL A 224 0.59 -1.08 -8.76
N ILE A 225 -0.39 -1.87 -9.18
CA ILE A 225 -1.10 -2.84 -8.33
C ILE A 225 -0.81 -4.24 -8.86
N GLY A 226 -0.11 -5.04 -8.07
CA GLY A 226 0.26 -6.40 -8.43
C GLY A 226 -0.71 -7.48 -7.97
N SER A 227 -0.54 -8.68 -8.51
CA SER A 227 -1.03 -9.93 -7.97
C SER A 227 0.10 -10.97 -7.96
N ILE A 228 0.27 -11.65 -6.83
CA ILE A 228 1.02 -12.90 -6.70
C ILE A 228 0.01 -13.94 -6.17
N PRO A 229 -0.28 -15.03 -6.90
CA PRO A 229 -1.29 -16.01 -6.49
C PRO A 229 -1.09 -16.51 -5.05
N GLY A 230 -2.15 -16.50 -4.25
CA GLY A 230 -2.13 -16.96 -2.86
C GLY A 230 -1.19 -16.20 -1.92
N THR A 231 -0.70 -15.02 -2.32
CA THR A 231 0.40 -14.33 -1.61
C THR A 231 0.10 -12.84 -1.45
N THR A 232 -0.12 -12.41 -0.22
CA THR A 232 -0.15 -10.99 0.20
C THR A 232 1.29 -10.46 0.32
N ALA A 233 1.56 -9.22 -0.10
CA ALA A 233 2.91 -8.66 -0.16
C ALA A 233 2.97 -7.16 0.21
N THR A 234 4.18 -6.60 0.22
CA THR A 234 4.46 -5.25 0.73
C THR A 234 3.85 -4.13 -0.11
N VAL A 235 3.66 -2.96 0.52
CA VAL A 235 3.31 -1.70 -0.15
C VAL A 235 4.46 -0.71 0.02
N ASN A 236 4.88 -0.04 -1.05
CA ASN A 236 6.08 0.79 -1.05
C ASN A 236 5.89 2.01 -1.98
N TRP A 237 6.46 3.15 -1.62
CA TRP A 237 6.80 4.18 -2.59
C TRP A 237 8.06 3.77 -3.36
N VAL A 238 8.06 3.93 -4.68
CA VAL A 238 9.18 3.49 -5.54
C VAL A 238 9.68 4.63 -6.42
N GLN A 239 10.90 5.09 -6.16
CA GLN A 239 11.60 6.06 -7.00
C GLN A 239 12.10 5.42 -8.31
N ALA A 240 11.92 6.15 -9.40
CA ALA A 240 12.15 5.76 -10.78
C ALA A 240 12.68 6.96 -11.60
N GLY A 241 13.91 7.40 -11.30
CA GLY A 241 14.45 8.67 -11.81
C GLY A 241 13.81 9.85 -11.10
N GLU A 242 13.37 10.86 -11.84
CA GLU A 242 12.62 12.02 -11.31
C GLU A 242 11.15 11.68 -10.95
N ARG A 243 10.67 10.47 -11.26
CA ARG A 243 9.32 10.01 -10.93
C ARG A 243 9.31 9.11 -9.70
N GLU A 244 8.19 9.16 -8.99
CA GLU A 244 7.85 8.26 -7.89
C GLU A 244 6.42 7.74 -8.12
N GLY A 245 6.11 6.56 -7.59
CA GLY A 245 4.77 5.98 -7.66
C GLY A 245 4.52 4.98 -6.53
N LEU A 246 3.24 4.72 -6.25
CA LEU A 246 2.83 3.78 -5.22
C LEU A 246 2.78 2.36 -5.81
N LEU A 247 3.62 1.46 -5.29
CA LEU A 247 3.63 0.04 -5.63
C LEU A 247 2.97 -0.77 -4.51
N ILE A 248 1.80 -1.35 -4.81
CA ILE A 248 1.21 -2.44 -4.03
C ILE A 248 1.68 -3.74 -4.69
N VAL A 249 2.59 -4.49 -4.05
CA VAL A 249 3.21 -5.67 -4.69
C VAL A 249 2.18 -6.79 -4.87
N SER A 250 1.29 -7.00 -3.90
CA SER A 250 0.11 -7.86 -4.01
C SER A 250 -0.84 -7.58 -2.83
N PRO A 251 -2.13 -7.25 -3.07
CA PRO A 251 -3.15 -7.20 -2.01
C PRO A 251 -3.44 -8.56 -1.35
N GLY A 252 -2.89 -9.65 -1.91
CA GLY A 252 -3.37 -11.01 -1.71
C GLY A 252 -4.47 -11.36 -2.70
N ASP A 253 -5.17 -12.46 -2.44
CA ASP A 253 -6.35 -12.85 -3.20
C ASP A 253 -7.62 -12.35 -2.47
N LEU A 254 -8.53 -11.70 -3.18
CA LEU A 254 -9.86 -11.39 -2.67
C LEU A 254 -10.71 -12.66 -2.58
N ILE A 255 -10.62 -13.52 -3.61
CA ILE A 255 -11.29 -14.82 -3.70
C ILE A 255 -10.31 -15.83 -4.32
N SER A 256 -9.96 -16.86 -3.57
CA SER A 256 -9.21 -18.03 -4.05
C SER A 256 -9.24 -19.15 -3.00
N ASN A 257 -8.55 -20.26 -3.26
CA ASN A 257 -8.38 -21.34 -2.28
C ASN A 257 -7.36 -21.00 -1.16
N ALA A 258 -6.78 -19.79 -1.13
CA ALA A 258 -5.79 -19.38 -0.14
C ALA A 258 -6.41 -19.15 1.26
N THR A 259 -5.61 -19.37 2.30
CA THR A 259 -5.96 -19.14 3.71
C THR A 259 -5.20 -17.97 4.34
N THR A 260 -4.31 -17.32 3.59
CA THR A 260 -3.53 -16.15 4.03
C THR A 260 -4.40 -14.89 4.04
N PRO A 261 -4.37 -14.07 5.11
CA PRO A 261 -5.02 -12.76 5.12
C PRO A 261 -4.63 -11.88 3.93
N ALA A 262 -5.64 -11.34 3.24
CA ALA A 262 -5.51 -10.35 2.17
C ALA A 262 -5.96 -8.97 2.69
N PHE A 263 -5.97 -7.94 1.83
CA PHE A 263 -6.54 -6.64 2.19
C PHE A 263 -7.23 -5.93 1.02
N LEU A 264 -8.21 -5.09 1.35
CA LEU A 264 -8.70 -4.05 0.44
C LEU A 264 -7.85 -2.80 0.64
N ALA A 265 -7.22 -2.31 -0.43
CA ALA A 265 -6.41 -1.10 -0.41
C ALA A 265 -7.23 0.12 -0.86
N TYR A 266 -7.50 1.04 0.05
CA TYR A 266 -8.09 2.35 -0.23
C TYR A 266 -6.94 3.29 -0.61
N ILE A 267 -6.71 3.50 -1.89
CA ILE A 267 -5.67 4.39 -2.43
C ILE A 267 -6.22 5.81 -2.45
N GLY A 268 -5.53 6.72 -1.78
CA GLY A 268 -5.92 8.11 -1.72
C GLY A 268 -5.38 8.88 -2.91
N VAL A 269 -6.22 9.73 -3.51
CA VAL A 269 -5.83 10.67 -4.57
C VAL A 269 -6.29 12.05 -4.15
N ALA A 270 -5.41 13.05 -4.26
CA ALA A 270 -5.73 14.45 -4.07
C ALA A 270 -5.64 15.19 -5.41
N ARG A 271 -6.54 16.16 -5.60
CA ARG A 271 -6.31 17.29 -6.50
C ARG A 271 -5.98 18.52 -5.66
N ASP A 272 -4.78 19.07 -5.87
CA ASP A 272 -4.31 20.30 -5.24
C ASP A 272 -4.93 21.54 -5.90
N THR A 273 -4.76 22.72 -5.30
CA THR A 273 -5.44 23.97 -5.70
C THR A 273 -4.98 24.56 -7.04
N ASP A 274 -3.80 24.17 -7.53
CA ASP A 274 -3.30 24.44 -8.88
C ASP A 274 -3.91 23.50 -9.96
N GLY A 275 -4.67 22.50 -9.53
CA GLY A 275 -5.27 21.46 -10.37
C GLY A 275 -4.43 20.20 -10.52
N ALA A 276 -3.21 20.15 -9.97
CA ALA A 276 -2.34 18.97 -10.01
C ALA A 276 -2.99 17.77 -9.30
N VAL A 277 -2.78 16.56 -9.83
CA VAL A 277 -3.29 15.32 -9.26
C VAL A 277 -2.12 14.47 -8.77
N ARG A 278 -2.23 14.00 -7.52
CA ARG A 278 -1.22 13.15 -6.86
C ARG A 278 -1.86 12.06 -6.01
N VAL A 279 -1.15 10.94 -5.87
CA VAL A 279 -1.49 9.90 -4.89
C VAL A 279 -1.09 10.41 -3.50
N THR A 280 -1.97 10.26 -2.50
CA THR A 280 -1.72 10.66 -1.11
C THR A 280 -1.28 9.52 -0.20
N GLY A 281 -1.28 8.28 -0.70
CA GLY A 281 -0.92 7.07 0.04
C GLY A 281 -2.06 6.05 0.00
N PHE A 282 -2.21 5.25 1.07
CA PHE A 282 -3.30 4.30 1.20
C PHE A 282 -3.79 4.10 2.64
N ARG A 283 -4.94 3.47 2.76
CA ARG A 283 -5.42 2.79 3.98
C ARG A 283 -5.83 1.37 3.63
N TYR A 284 -5.89 0.47 4.60
CA TYR A 284 -6.20 -0.94 4.32
C TYR A 284 -7.22 -1.55 5.29
N LEU A 285 -8.15 -2.34 4.74
CA LEU A 285 -9.00 -3.23 5.53
C LEU A 285 -8.47 -4.67 5.36
N PRO A 286 -7.92 -5.31 6.42
CA PRO A 286 -7.60 -6.73 6.41
C PRO A 286 -8.85 -7.59 6.18
N ILE A 287 -8.74 -8.60 5.34
CA ILE A 287 -9.83 -9.54 5.02
C ILE A 287 -9.35 -11.00 5.04
N ASN A 288 -10.27 -11.91 5.32
CA ASN A 288 -10.14 -13.30 4.90
C ASN A 288 -10.58 -13.42 3.42
N PRO A 289 -9.83 -14.11 2.56
CA PRO A 289 -10.27 -14.43 1.19
C PRO A 289 -11.58 -15.22 1.16
N GLY A 290 -12.38 -15.04 0.12
CA GLY A 290 -13.56 -15.87 -0.15
C GLY A 290 -13.17 -17.24 -0.73
N ASN A 291 -13.70 -18.31 -0.15
CA ASN A 291 -13.37 -19.70 -0.49
C ASN A 291 -14.59 -20.62 -0.22
N GLY A 292 -14.93 -21.48 -1.18
CA GLY A 292 -16.03 -22.43 -1.09
C GLY A 292 -17.39 -21.73 -0.94
N ASN A 293 -18.11 -22.03 0.14
CA ASN A 293 -19.39 -21.40 0.46
C ASN A 293 -19.24 -20.15 1.36
N ARG A 294 -18.01 -19.71 1.65
CA ARG A 294 -17.72 -18.53 2.47
C ARG A 294 -17.23 -17.40 1.57
N GLY A 295 -18.00 -16.32 1.48
CA GLY A 295 -17.54 -15.10 0.83
C GLY A 295 -16.43 -14.40 1.63
N PRO A 296 -15.73 -13.43 1.01
CA PRO A 296 -14.68 -12.68 1.69
C PRO A 296 -15.26 -11.84 2.84
N THR A 297 -14.52 -11.73 3.94
CA THR A 297 -15.00 -11.08 5.18
C THR A 297 -13.92 -10.18 5.79
N PRO A 298 -14.29 -9.04 6.41
CA PRO A 298 -13.36 -8.27 7.23
C PRO A 298 -12.80 -9.13 8.37
N LEU A 299 -11.50 -9.04 8.62
CA LEU A 299 -10.92 -9.54 9.87
C LEU A 299 -11.28 -8.58 11.02
N PRO A 300 -11.63 -9.07 12.21
CA PRO A 300 -12.02 -8.20 13.33
C PRO A 300 -10.87 -7.30 13.78
N ASP A 301 -9.66 -7.86 13.80
CA ASP A 301 -8.39 -7.24 14.21
C ASP A 301 -7.36 -7.24 13.07
N VAL A 302 -6.40 -6.33 13.15
CA VAL A 302 -5.23 -6.29 12.25
C VAL A 302 -4.15 -7.26 12.75
N PRO A 303 -3.73 -8.27 11.97
CA PRO A 303 -2.60 -9.13 12.35
C PRO A 303 -1.29 -8.35 12.39
N ASN A 304 -0.44 -8.58 13.41
CA ASN A 304 0.86 -7.91 13.55
C ASN A 304 1.79 -8.15 12.35
N GLU A 305 1.77 -9.36 11.81
CA GLU A 305 2.57 -9.73 10.64
C GLU A 305 2.13 -8.96 9.39
N LEU A 306 0.82 -8.84 9.16
CA LEU A 306 0.27 -8.04 8.06
C LEU A 306 0.56 -6.55 8.25
N ALA A 307 0.35 -6.00 9.45
CA ALA A 307 0.71 -4.62 9.78
C ALA A 307 2.20 -4.33 9.49
N THR A 308 3.09 -5.24 9.87
CA THR A 308 4.54 -5.10 9.62
C THR A 308 4.87 -5.24 8.13
N LEU A 309 4.25 -6.20 7.42
CA LEU A 309 4.41 -6.43 5.98
C LEU A 309 3.97 -5.21 5.14
N LEU A 310 2.92 -4.52 5.56
CA LEU A 310 2.41 -3.34 4.87
C LEU A 310 3.16 -2.04 5.22
N GLY A 311 4.13 -2.09 6.13
CA GLY A 311 4.85 -0.91 6.60
C GLY A 311 4.05 -0.03 7.56
N ASP A 312 3.16 -0.63 8.35
CA ASP A 312 2.29 0.08 9.31
C ASP A 312 2.30 -0.59 10.69
N PRO A 313 3.47 -0.72 11.38
CA PRO A 313 3.57 -1.41 12.66
C PRO A 313 2.71 -0.78 13.77
N GLY A 314 2.42 0.53 13.68
CA GLY A 314 1.52 1.26 14.58
C GLY A 314 0.04 1.16 14.20
N ARG A 315 -0.32 0.47 13.11
CA ARG A 315 -1.70 0.30 12.59
C ARG A 315 -2.41 1.63 12.26
N LEU A 316 -1.67 2.70 11.96
CA LEU A 316 -2.19 4.06 11.71
C LEU A 316 -3.04 4.14 10.43
N HIS A 317 -2.79 3.26 9.46
CA HIS A 317 -3.40 3.25 8.14
C HIS A 317 -4.51 2.18 8.03
N ALA A 318 -4.72 1.40 9.09
CA ALA A 318 -5.81 0.43 9.14
C ALA A 318 -7.19 1.11 9.03
N VAL A 319 -8.13 0.38 8.44
CA VAL A 319 -9.57 0.66 8.45
C VAL A 319 -10.19 -0.32 9.45
N PRO A 320 -11.05 0.14 10.39
CA PRO A 320 -11.69 -0.75 11.34
C PRO A 320 -12.64 -1.74 10.65
N SER A 321 -12.88 -2.87 11.31
CA SER A 321 -13.80 -3.93 10.88
C SER A 321 -15.28 -3.57 11.03
N THR A 322 -15.59 -2.40 11.59
CA THR A 322 -16.93 -1.82 11.63
C THR A 322 -17.31 -1.16 10.30
N PRO A 323 -18.54 -1.36 9.78
CA PRO A 323 -18.99 -0.70 8.55
C PRO A 323 -18.84 0.83 8.61
N PRO A 324 -18.16 1.47 7.64
CA PRO A 324 -17.96 2.90 7.66
C PRO A 324 -19.28 3.66 7.39
N PRO A 325 -19.59 4.73 8.14
CA PRO A 325 -20.83 5.50 7.97
C PRO A 325 -20.78 6.45 6.75
N THR A 326 -19.59 6.68 6.22
CA THR A 326 -19.26 7.60 5.12
C THR A 326 -18.21 6.95 4.21
N LYS A 327 -17.65 7.68 3.23
CA LYS A 327 -16.48 7.20 2.47
C LYS A 327 -15.28 7.02 3.40
N VAL A 328 -14.42 6.04 3.11
CA VAL A 328 -13.15 5.85 3.82
C VAL A 328 -12.15 6.88 3.31
N GLU A 329 -11.98 7.98 4.04
CA GLU A 329 -10.92 8.94 3.74
C GLU A 329 -9.53 8.36 4.09
N VAL A 330 -8.60 8.52 3.15
CA VAL A 330 -7.19 8.08 3.27
C VAL A 330 -6.34 9.10 4.03
N CYS A 331 -6.74 10.38 3.95
CA CYS A 331 -6.15 11.49 4.69
C CYS A 331 -7.25 12.26 5.45
N PRO A 332 -7.91 11.62 6.45
CA PRO A 332 -8.98 12.25 7.21
C PRO A 332 -8.45 13.41 8.06
N ALA A 333 -9.24 14.47 8.19
CA ALA A 333 -8.96 15.53 9.16
C ALA A 333 -9.37 15.12 10.58
N ILE A 334 -8.66 15.63 11.58
CA ILE A 334 -9.06 15.52 12.99
C ILE A 334 -9.98 16.71 13.30
N VAL A 335 -11.15 16.42 13.87
CA VAL A 335 -12.03 17.42 14.49
C VAL A 335 -11.92 17.22 15.99
N LEU A 336 -11.43 18.24 16.70
CA LEU A 336 -11.34 18.22 18.16
C LEU A 336 -12.67 18.71 18.77
N PRO A 337 -13.22 18.05 19.82
CA PRO A 337 -14.47 18.47 20.46
C PRO A 337 -14.47 19.92 20.97
N GLU A 338 -13.30 20.42 21.36
CA GLU A 338 -13.06 21.77 21.89
C GLU A 338 -12.93 22.82 20.77
N ALA A 339 -12.61 22.38 19.54
CA ALA A 339 -12.42 23.24 18.37
C ALA A 339 -13.17 22.68 17.12
N PRO A 340 -14.49 22.41 17.20
CA PRO A 340 -15.21 21.62 16.20
C PRO A 340 -15.35 22.32 14.83
N ASN A 341 -15.10 23.63 14.78
CA ASN A 341 -15.13 24.43 13.56
C ASN A 341 -13.74 24.59 12.88
N ILE A 342 -12.67 24.06 13.49
CA ILE A 342 -11.29 24.22 13.02
C ILE A 342 -10.65 22.81 12.87
N PRO A 343 -10.99 22.07 11.80
CA PRO A 343 -10.40 20.76 11.56
C PRO A 343 -8.88 20.88 11.31
N ILE A 344 -8.12 19.94 11.88
CA ILE A 344 -6.69 19.77 11.62
C ILE A 344 -6.56 18.82 10.42
N PRO A 345 -6.09 19.26 9.24
CA PRO A 345 -6.15 18.45 8.02
C PRO A 345 -4.79 17.87 7.62
N GLY A 346 -4.81 16.93 6.68
CA GLY A 346 -3.62 16.50 5.94
C GLY A 346 -2.51 15.91 6.82
N ASP A 347 -1.25 16.25 6.52
CA ASP A 347 -0.10 15.76 7.29
C ASP A 347 -0.04 16.36 8.71
N PHE A 348 -0.66 17.54 8.93
CA PHE A 348 -0.79 18.11 10.27
C PHE A 348 -1.64 17.21 11.16
N ALA A 349 -2.70 16.58 10.62
CA ALA A 349 -3.53 15.63 11.37
C ALA A 349 -2.67 14.44 11.86
N ARG A 350 -1.91 13.83 10.94
CA ARG A 350 -0.99 12.74 11.25
C ARG A 350 0.05 13.15 12.30
N PHE A 351 0.61 14.35 12.19
CA PHE A 351 1.60 14.85 13.14
C PHE A 351 0.98 15.10 14.53
N TYR A 352 -0.22 15.66 14.59
CA TYR A 352 -0.98 15.85 15.83
C TYR A 352 -1.28 14.52 16.54
N GLN A 353 -1.56 13.45 15.79
CA GLN A 353 -1.79 12.10 16.32
C GLN A 353 -0.53 11.36 16.79
N THR A 354 0.69 11.81 16.48
CA THR A 354 1.89 10.95 16.62
C THR A 354 3.14 11.66 17.15
N PHE A 355 3.23 12.99 17.04
CA PHE A 355 4.43 13.80 17.31
C PHE A 355 5.65 13.35 16.48
N GLY A 356 5.41 12.73 15.32
CA GLY A 356 6.43 12.12 14.46
C GLY A 356 6.75 10.66 14.79
N SER A 357 6.21 10.07 15.87
CA SER A 357 6.45 8.66 16.21
C SER A 357 5.73 7.68 15.26
N ASP A 358 5.99 6.38 15.43
CA ASP A 358 5.36 5.29 14.69
C ASP A 358 3.96 4.93 15.20
N ARG A 359 3.52 5.51 16.33
CA ARG A 359 2.30 5.13 17.05
C ARG A 359 1.35 6.31 17.26
N ALA A 360 0.06 6.00 17.28
CA ALA A 360 -0.94 6.94 17.74
C ALA A 360 -0.72 7.28 19.23
N GLN A 361 -0.88 8.55 19.55
CA GLN A 361 -0.87 9.11 20.89
C GLN A 361 -2.30 9.57 21.23
N ASP A 362 -2.59 9.72 22.52
CA ASP A 362 -3.84 10.32 22.96
C ASP A 362 -3.98 11.75 22.43
N LEU A 363 -5.18 12.14 22.00
CA LEU A 363 -5.48 13.51 21.59
C LEU A 363 -5.37 14.48 22.78
N ILE A 364 -5.60 14.03 24.02
CA ILE A 364 -5.35 14.82 25.23
C ILE A 364 -3.86 15.19 25.34
N ASN A 365 -2.96 14.25 25.04
CA ASN A 365 -1.52 14.52 24.98
C ASN A 365 -1.20 15.54 23.87
N ALA A 366 -1.90 15.48 22.74
CA ALA A 366 -1.69 16.38 21.62
C ALA A 366 -2.18 17.81 21.92
N ILE A 367 -3.31 17.95 22.60
CA ILE A 367 -3.81 19.23 23.12
C ILE A 367 -2.83 19.79 24.17
N ALA A 368 -2.29 18.96 25.06
CA ALA A 368 -1.29 19.39 26.04
C ALA A 368 0.03 19.87 25.38
N LEU A 369 0.50 19.21 24.32
CA LEU A 369 1.79 19.49 23.68
C LEU A 369 1.72 20.58 22.59
N LEU A 370 0.71 20.53 21.73
CA LEU A 370 0.55 21.44 20.58
C LEU A 370 -0.49 22.53 20.88
N GLY A 371 -1.45 22.28 21.75
CA GLY A 371 -2.61 23.16 21.94
C GLY A 371 -3.67 22.96 20.87
N LEU A 372 -4.82 23.62 21.04
CA LEU A 372 -5.87 23.62 20.03
C LEU A 372 -5.42 24.33 18.74
N PRO A 373 -5.97 23.99 17.56
CA PRO A 373 -5.73 24.75 16.35
C PRO A 373 -6.36 26.15 16.46
N LEU A 374 -5.61 27.19 16.10
CA LEU A 374 -6.10 28.58 16.15
C LEU A 374 -6.92 28.94 14.91
N GLU A 375 -6.62 28.32 13.77
CA GLU A 375 -7.20 28.58 12.46
C GLU A 375 -6.86 27.45 11.47
N SER A 376 -7.51 27.42 10.31
CA SER A 376 -7.17 26.51 9.22
C SER A 376 -5.76 26.82 8.65
N PRO A 377 -5.04 25.82 8.09
CA PRO A 377 -3.72 26.07 7.53
C PRO A 377 -3.71 27.15 6.43
N ARG A 378 -2.68 28.00 6.45
CA ARG A 378 -2.46 29.06 5.44
C ARG A 378 -1.03 29.00 4.89
N ARG A 379 -0.77 29.69 3.78
CA ARG A 379 0.58 29.77 3.20
C ARG A 379 1.37 30.92 3.84
N GLU A 380 2.61 30.65 4.25
CA GLU A 380 3.56 31.61 4.81
C GLU A 380 5.01 31.19 4.52
N LEU A 381 5.97 32.10 4.70
CA LEU A 381 7.40 31.75 4.66
C LEU A 381 7.79 30.75 5.76
N THR A 382 8.79 29.92 5.46
CA THR A 382 9.47 29.07 6.45
C THR A 382 10.17 29.90 7.53
N GLY A 383 10.47 29.27 8.66
CA GLY A 383 11.27 29.87 9.74
C GLY A 383 12.71 30.22 9.36
N ASP A 384 13.20 29.77 8.20
CA ASP A 384 14.48 30.18 7.58
C ASP A 384 14.32 31.18 6.42
N CYS A 385 13.08 31.59 6.13
CA CYS A 385 12.68 32.63 5.18
C CYS A 385 12.97 32.33 3.70
N ARG A 386 13.19 31.05 3.34
CA ARG A 386 13.61 30.66 1.98
C ARG A 386 12.48 30.21 1.06
N GLN A 387 11.42 29.61 1.58
CA GLN A 387 10.34 29.02 0.79
C GLN A 387 8.97 29.26 1.44
N GLU A 388 7.90 29.22 0.64
CA GLU A 388 6.53 29.38 1.12
C GLU A 388 5.89 27.99 1.34
N VAL A 389 5.57 27.69 2.60
CA VAL A 389 5.03 26.42 3.06
C VAL A 389 3.59 26.59 3.53
N ALA A 390 2.85 25.49 3.62
CA ALA A 390 1.62 25.52 4.41
C ALA A 390 1.98 25.51 5.90
N VAL A 391 1.25 26.28 6.69
CA VAL A 391 1.50 26.49 8.11
C VAL A 391 0.19 26.36 8.88
N LEU A 392 0.19 25.51 9.91
CA LEU A 392 -0.86 25.44 10.92
C LEU A 392 -0.39 26.14 12.20
N TYR A 393 -1.17 27.12 12.65
CA TYR A 393 -0.99 27.69 13.99
C TYR A 393 -1.85 26.94 15.00
N THR A 394 -1.23 26.50 16.08
CA THR A 394 -1.88 25.98 17.28
C THR A 394 -1.55 26.88 18.47
N GLU A 395 -2.15 26.67 19.64
CA GLU A 395 -1.92 27.58 20.78
C GLU A 395 -0.45 27.61 21.23
N ARG A 396 0.29 26.51 21.06
CA ARG A 396 1.66 26.33 21.55
C ARG A 396 2.70 26.28 20.44
N GLN A 397 2.30 26.08 19.18
CA GLN A 397 3.21 25.85 18.05
C GLN A 397 2.78 26.58 16.77
N ARG A 398 3.76 26.79 15.89
CA ARG A 398 3.56 27.09 14.47
C ARG A 398 4.20 25.93 13.72
N LEU A 399 3.37 25.11 13.06
CA LEU A 399 3.80 23.89 12.39
C LEU A 399 3.96 24.16 10.89
N GLU A 400 5.17 23.98 10.38
CA GLU A 400 5.54 24.13 8.97
C GLU A 400 5.48 22.77 8.27
N LEU A 401 4.78 22.70 7.13
CA LEU A 401 4.73 21.52 6.27
C LEU A 401 5.81 21.62 5.17
N HIS A 402 6.69 20.62 5.14
CA HIS A 402 7.76 20.42 4.17
C HIS A 402 7.48 19.16 3.34
N PRO A 403 6.70 19.24 2.24
CA PRO A 403 6.32 18.07 1.45
C PRO A 403 7.52 17.26 0.90
N GLU A 404 8.67 17.92 0.74
CA GLU A 404 9.95 17.38 0.29
C GLU A 404 10.66 16.47 1.31
N ASN A 405 10.31 16.55 2.60
CA ASN A 405 10.96 15.78 3.66
C ASN A 405 10.28 14.42 3.91
N ASP A 406 11.09 13.42 4.24
CA ASP A 406 10.64 12.13 4.77
C ASP A 406 10.02 12.27 6.17
N TRP A 407 9.14 11.31 6.52
CA TRP A 407 8.58 11.22 7.87
C TRP A 407 9.68 10.86 8.90
N PRO A 408 9.80 11.58 10.05
CA PRO A 408 8.83 12.55 10.60
C PRO A 408 9.02 14.01 10.20
N TYR A 409 10.12 14.37 9.56
CA TYR A 409 10.52 15.77 9.30
C TYR A 409 9.67 16.48 8.22
N ARG A 410 8.60 15.83 7.74
CA ARG A 410 7.58 16.43 6.87
C ARG A 410 6.77 17.53 7.56
N VAL A 411 6.60 17.46 8.88
CA VAL A 411 6.00 18.54 9.67
C VAL A 411 6.97 18.93 10.78
N LEU A 412 7.29 20.23 10.90
CA LEU A 412 8.29 20.75 11.83
C LEU A 412 7.74 21.94 12.60
N GLY A 413 8.06 22.04 13.89
CA GLY A 413 7.82 23.28 14.65
C GLY A 413 8.77 24.39 14.20
N SER A 414 8.23 25.59 13.94
CA SER A 414 9.00 26.83 13.85
C SER A 414 9.79 27.07 15.13
N HIS A 415 10.82 27.90 15.05
CA HIS A 415 11.63 28.30 16.21
C HIS A 415 10.92 29.31 17.13
N LEU A 416 9.67 29.03 17.56
CA LEU A 416 8.89 29.93 18.41
C LEU A 416 9.49 30.14 19.80
N GLY A 417 10.19 29.15 20.35
CA GLY A 417 10.90 29.32 21.62
C GLY A 417 12.07 30.32 21.48
N THR A 418 12.80 30.27 20.36
CA THR A 418 13.80 31.30 19.99
C THR A 418 13.15 32.69 19.80
N VAL A 419 11.96 32.77 19.19
CA VAL A 419 11.21 34.02 19.02
C VAL A 419 10.83 34.61 20.39
N ALA A 420 10.21 33.81 21.26
CA ALA A 420 9.77 34.24 22.57
C ALA A 420 10.95 34.61 23.48
N PHE A 421 12.04 33.84 23.46
CA PHE A 421 13.25 34.18 24.23
C PHE A 421 13.87 35.50 23.77
N ARG A 422 13.96 35.76 22.45
CA ARG A 422 14.43 37.06 21.92
C ARG A 422 13.52 38.23 22.28
N TYR A 423 12.21 37.98 22.44
CA TYR A 423 11.23 39.00 22.81
C TYR A 423 11.31 39.34 24.31
N SER A 424 11.37 38.33 25.19
CA SER A 424 11.48 38.52 26.64
C SER A 424 12.89 38.94 27.11
N TYR A 425 13.95 38.41 26.47
CA TYR A 425 15.36 38.59 26.86
C TYR A 425 16.20 39.15 25.69
N PRO A 426 15.89 40.34 25.14
CA PRO A 426 16.53 40.87 23.93
C PRO A 426 18.04 41.17 24.06
N SER A 427 18.57 41.20 25.30
CA SER A 427 20.01 41.34 25.59
C SER A 427 20.76 40.01 25.70
N GLU A 428 20.07 38.87 25.70
CA GLU A 428 20.69 37.55 25.86
C GLU A 428 20.93 36.84 24.53
N ALA A 429 22.09 36.18 24.42
CA ALA A 429 22.50 35.48 23.21
C ALA A 429 21.92 34.06 23.18
N VAL A 430 20.96 33.81 22.28
CA VAL A 430 20.44 32.47 21.96
C VAL A 430 21.62 31.53 21.62
N ARG A 431 21.80 30.48 22.42
CA ARG A 431 22.86 29.47 22.21
C ARG A 431 22.31 28.06 22.49
N PRO A 432 22.05 27.25 21.46
CA PRO A 432 21.66 25.85 21.61
C PRO A 432 22.62 25.04 22.48
N ARG A 433 22.08 24.39 23.53
CA ARG A 433 22.79 23.45 24.39
C ARG A 433 22.79 22.07 23.73
N THR A 434 23.74 21.86 22.82
CA THR A 434 23.77 20.66 21.97
C THR A 434 24.23 19.37 22.66
N ASN A 435 24.95 19.48 23.79
CA ASN A 435 25.30 18.34 24.62
C ASN A 435 24.16 17.99 25.59
N LEU A 436 23.25 17.10 25.16
CA LEU A 436 22.08 16.70 25.96
C LEU A 436 22.42 15.85 27.19
N ASP A 437 23.63 15.27 27.25
CA ASP A 437 24.09 14.48 28.40
C ASP A 437 24.72 15.32 29.52
N ASP A 438 25.01 16.60 29.27
CA ASP A 438 25.48 17.53 30.30
C ASP A 438 24.38 17.76 31.36
N PRO A 439 24.63 17.51 32.65
CA PRO A 439 23.66 17.79 33.71
C PRO A 439 23.19 19.25 33.78
N ALA A 440 23.96 20.20 33.24
CA ALA A 440 23.60 21.61 33.15
C ALA A 440 22.79 21.98 31.89
N THR A 441 22.45 21.02 31.02
CA THR A 441 21.64 21.29 29.81
C THR A 441 20.15 21.45 30.10
N PHE A 442 19.61 20.71 31.07
CA PHE A 442 18.21 20.83 31.50
C PHE A 442 18.11 21.55 32.85
N ALA A 443 17.20 22.52 32.95
CA ALA A 443 17.00 23.33 34.16
C ALA A 443 16.38 22.56 35.32
N HIS A 444 15.66 21.46 35.04
CA HIS A 444 15.01 20.62 36.04
C HIS A 444 14.95 19.15 35.58
N PRO A 445 15.05 18.15 36.47
CA PRO A 445 14.92 16.74 36.09
C PRO A 445 13.60 16.41 35.37
N HIS A 446 12.50 17.05 35.75
CA HIS A 446 11.21 16.86 35.05
C HIS A 446 11.24 17.40 33.61
N PHE A 447 11.99 18.49 33.33
CA PHE A 447 12.16 18.97 31.95
C PHE A 447 12.95 17.98 31.09
N ARG A 448 14.01 17.35 31.64
CA ARG A 448 14.73 16.27 30.94
C ARG A 448 13.79 15.10 30.63
N ALA A 449 13.09 14.59 31.64
CA ALA A 449 12.21 13.44 31.49
C ALA A 449 11.01 13.72 30.54
N PHE A 450 10.44 14.93 30.57
CA PHE A 450 9.39 15.35 29.65
C PHE A 450 9.91 15.48 28.21
N TYR A 451 11.08 16.10 28.03
CA TYR A 451 11.75 16.20 26.73
C TYR A 451 12.03 14.82 26.13
N GLU A 452 12.63 13.92 26.90
CA GLU A 452 12.94 12.54 26.48
C GLU A 452 11.66 11.72 26.18
N ARG A 453 10.54 11.99 26.88
CA ARG A 453 9.28 11.25 26.70
C ARG A 453 8.45 11.71 25.50
N TYR A 454 8.37 13.02 25.23
CA TYR A 454 7.37 13.60 24.32
C TYR A 454 7.93 14.13 22.99
N GLY A 455 9.03 13.53 22.51
CA GLY A 455 9.57 13.73 21.15
C GLY A 455 10.90 14.48 21.07
N GLY A 456 11.39 15.05 22.17
CA GLY A 456 12.74 15.62 22.27
C GLY A 456 13.06 16.62 21.15
N LEU A 457 14.09 16.31 20.36
CA LEU A 457 14.66 17.24 19.38
C LEU A 457 13.71 17.59 18.22
N SER A 458 12.85 16.66 17.77
CA SER A 458 11.92 16.93 16.66
C SER A 458 10.80 17.89 17.07
N MET A 459 10.27 17.73 18.29
CA MET A 459 9.19 18.55 18.84
C MET A 459 9.69 19.88 19.41
N PHE A 460 10.71 19.85 20.27
CA PHE A 460 11.11 21.00 21.08
C PHE A 460 12.38 21.70 20.57
N GLY A 461 13.24 20.99 19.82
CA GLY A 461 14.58 21.45 19.49
C GLY A 461 15.50 21.54 20.71
N TYR A 462 16.72 22.05 20.53
CA TYR A 462 17.68 22.15 21.64
C TYR A 462 17.23 23.12 22.73
N PRO A 463 17.59 22.91 24.01
CA PRO A 463 17.47 23.95 25.04
C PRO A 463 18.31 25.17 24.68
N ILE A 464 17.79 26.39 24.84
CA ILE A 464 18.51 27.64 24.53
C ILE A 464 18.75 28.53 25.76
N SER A 465 17.97 28.39 26.84
CA SER A 465 18.20 29.07 28.11
C SER A 465 18.77 28.14 29.19
N GLY A 466 19.17 28.70 30.34
CA GLY A 466 19.28 27.96 31.59
C GLY A 466 17.93 27.89 32.32
N ALA A 467 17.97 27.62 33.62
CA ALA A 467 16.83 27.86 34.51
C ALA A 467 16.54 29.36 34.61
N LEU A 468 15.29 29.74 34.39
CA LEU A 468 14.77 31.09 34.55
C LEU A 468 13.62 31.08 35.57
N THR A 469 13.27 32.27 36.05
CA THR A 469 12.10 32.47 36.89
C THR A 469 11.22 33.53 36.24
N GLU A 470 10.05 33.12 35.77
CA GLU A 470 9.04 34.01 35.17
C GLU A 470 7.76 33.97 36.03
N ARG A 471 7.00 35.06 36.04
CA ARG A 471 5.79 35.16 36.85
C ARG A 471 4.57 34.87 35.99
N ASP A 472 3.81 33.84 36.35
CA ASP A 472 2.56 33.48 35.68
C ASP A 472 1.59 34.67 35.68
N PRO A 473 1.15 35.20 34.52
CA PRO A 473 0.19 36.30 34.47
C PRO A 473 -1.21 35.90 34.97
N THR A 474 -1.50 34.61 35.07
CA THR A 474 -2.80 34.04 35.46
C THR A 474 -2.92 33.87 36.97
N THR A 475 -2.03 33.08 37.58
CA THR A 475 -2.05 32.82 39.03
C THR A 475 -1.13 33.72 39.85
N GLY A 476 -0.31 34.55 39.19
CA GLY A 476 0.57 35.52 39.86
C GLY A 476 1.70 34.88 40.68
N ARG A 477 2.03 33.61 40.41
CA ARG A 477 3.08 32.82 41.08
C ARG A 477 4.34 32.75 40.22
N ASP A 478 5.47 32.52 40.86
CA ASP A 478 6.77 32.44 40.17
C ASP A 478 7.01 30.99 39.71
N LEU A 479 7.16 30.80 38.40
CA LEU A 479 7.39 29.52 37.71
C LEU A 479 8.88 29.31 37.45
N VAL A 480 9.34 28.06 37.50
CA VAL A 480 10.61 27.66 36.91
C VAL A 480 10.40 27.49 35.40
N VAL A 481 11.23 28.15 34.60
CA VAL A 481 11.08 28.19 33.14
C VAL A 481 12.38 27.78 32.44
N GLN A 482 12.25 27.08 31.30
CA GLN A 482 13.34 26.90 30.34
C GLN A 482 12.85 27.03 28.89
N TYR A 483 13.55 27.82 28.09
CA TYR A 483 13.32 27.95 26.65
C TYR A 483 14.14 26.93 25.87
N PHE A 484 13.52 26.41 24.83
CA PHE A 484 14.07 25.56 23.78
C PHE A 484 13.94 26.29 22.44
N GLU A 485 14.48 25.74 21.34
CA GLU A 485 14.34 26.37 20.02
C GLU A 485 12.87 26.57 19.62
N ARG A 486 12.01 25.57 19.89
CA ARG A 486 10.60 25.53 19.44
C ARG A 486 9.58 25.75 20.56
N ALA A 487 9.96 25.58 21.82
CA ALA A 487 9.02 25.56 22.96
C ALA A 487 9.55 26.32 24.19
N ARG A 488 8.64 26.63 25.13
CA ARG A 488 8.96 27.08 26.50
C ARG A 488 8.36 26.08 27.47
N PHE A 489 9.18 25.49 28.32
CA PHE A 489 8.76 24.57 29.38
C PHE A 489 8.56 25.38 30.67
N GLU A 490 7.46 25.10 31.36
CA GLU A 490 7.03 25.79 32.57
C GLU A 490 6.77 24.76 33.68
N LEU A 491 7.21 25.06 34.90
CA LEU A 491 6.99 24.24 36.08
C LEU A 491 6.61 25.12 37.27
N ASP A 492 5.45 24.85 37.86
CA ASP A 492 5.01 25.46 39.11
C ASP A 492 5.54 24.64 40.30
N PRO A 493 6.52 25.15 41.08
CA PRO A 493 7.11 24.40 42.19
C PRO A 493 6.19 24.29 43.42
N VAL A 494 5.00 24.91 43.39
CA VAL A 494 4.00 24.91 44.48
C VAL A 494 2.68 24.25 44.04
N ALA A 495 2.58 23.77 42.79
CA ALA A 495 1.45 22.96 42.35
C ALA A 495 1.40 21.63 43.12
N LEU A 496 0.17 21.14 43.34
CA LEU A 496 -0.02 19.74 43.71
C LEU A 496 0.44 18.84 42.54
N ALA A 497 1.19 17.79 42.85
CA ALA A 497 1.65 16.85 41.85
C ALA A 497 0.44 16.09 41.23
N PRO A 498 0.23 16.12 39.90
CA PRO A 498 -0.67 15.19 39.24
C PRO A 498 -0.10 13.77 39.30
N GLU A 499 -0.97 12.77 39.12
CA GLU A 499 -0.63 11.34 39.31
C GLU A 499 0.58 10.89 38.49
N ASN A 500 0.70 11.38 37.25
CA ASN A 500 1.92 11.31 36.46
C ASN A 500 2.71 12.62 36.63
N PRO A 501 3.85 12.64 37.36
CA PRO A 501 4.59 13.86 37.66
C PRO A 501 5.22 14.55 36.44
N LEU A 502 5.24 13.91 35.27
CA LEU A 502 5.62 14.58 34.02
C LEU A 502 4.67 15.76 33.69
N TRP A 503 3.38 15.66 34.03
CA TRP A 503 2.38 16.70 33.79
C TRP A 503 2.48 17.91 34.74
N GLN A 504 3.47 17.93 35.65
CA GLN A 504 3.89 19.17 36.30
C GLN A 504 4.56 20.13 35.32
N VAL A 505 5.12 19.60 34.22
CA VAL A 505 5.67 20.39 33.12
C VAL A 505 4.54 20.77 32.18
N ARG A 506 4.31 22.07 32.04
CA ARG A 506 3.40 22.65 31.04
C ARG A 506 4.22 23.28 29.91
N LEU A 507 3.57 23.46 28.76
CA LEU A 507 4.13 24.20 27.63
C LEU A 507 3.42 25.54 27.47
N GLY A 508 4.21 26.60 27.37
CA GLY A 508 3.73 27.96 27.16
C GLY A 508 2.98 28.14 25.85
N LEU A 509 2.07 29.11 25.80
CA LEU A 509 1.14 29.32 24.68
C LEU A 509 1.81 30.12 23.56
N LEU A 510 2.99 29.71 23.12
CA LEU A 510 3.85 30.49 22.22
C LEU A 510 3.20 30.83 20.87
N GLY A 511 2.26 30.00 20.39
CA GLY A 511 1.47 30.31 19.19
C GLY A 511 0.51 31.48 19.41
N ARG A 512 -0.11 31.58 20.60
CA ARG A 512 -0.91 32.76 21.00
C ARG A 512 -0.05 33.97 21.37
N GLU A 513 1.04 33.75 22.11
CA GLU A 513 1.89 34.82 22.67
C GLU A 513 2.75 35.53 21.61
N VAL A 514 3.39 34.76 20.72
CA VAL A 514 4.37 35.29 19.75
C VAL A 514 4.17 34.81 18.32
N GLY A 515 3.13 34.03 18.01
CA GLY A 515 2.87 33.53 16.65
C GLY A 515 2.76 34.65 15.62
N SER A 516 2.08 35.75 15.95
CA SER A 516 1.97 36.96 15.11
C SER A 516 3.28 37.76 14.97
N LEU A 517 4.24 37.55 15.88
CA LEU A 517 5.58 38.16 15.84
C LEU A 517 6.62 37.26 15.15
N ALA A 518 6.31 35.97 14.96
CA ALA A 518 7.26 34.95 14.51
C ALA A 518 7.96 35.35 13.20
N MET A 519 7.20 35.74 12.17
CA MET A 519 7.78 36.17 10.89
C MET A 519 8.58 37.47 10.99
N ASN A 520 8.24 38.40 11.88
CA ASN A 520 9.01 39.63 12.07
C ASN A 520 10.38 39.38 12.76
N ILE A 521 10.47 38.33 13.59
CA ILE A 521 11.66 38.02 14.41
C ILE A 521 12.53 36.92 13.78
N LEU A 522 11.93 36.01 13.01
CA LEU A 522 12.65 35.01 12.20
C LEU A 522 13.09 35.58 10.85
N CYS A 523 12.25 36.41 10.21
CA CYS A 523 12.48 36.99 8.89
C CYS A 523 12.56 38.54 8.89
N PRO A 524 13.52 39.15 9.62
CA PRO A 524 13.75 40.58 9.55
C PRO A 524 14.15 40.98 8.13
N THR A 525 13.37 41.87 7.52
CA THR A 525 13.45 42.20 6.08
C THR A 525 14.74 42.95 5.71
N SER A 526 15.76 42.18 5.31
CA SER A 526 17.07 42.70 4.87
C SER A 526 17.29 42.65 3.34
N ILE A 527 16.22 42.81 2.55
CA ILE A 527 16.33 43.22 1.14
C ILE A 527 15.36 44.37 0.88
N ALA A 528 15.82 45.59 1.17
CA ALA A 528 15.40 46.71 0.32
C ALA A 528 16.06 46.50 -1.05
N PRO A 529 15.32 46.48 -2.17
CA PRO A 529 15.97 46.51 -3.48
C PRO A 529 16.78 47.81 -3.55
N ALA A 530 18.09 47.69 -3.78
CA ALA A 530 18.96 48.85 -3.91
C ALA A 530 18.42 49.72 -5.06
N ALA A 531 17.87 50.89 -4.71
CA ALA A 531 17.16 51.74 -5.65
C ALA A 531 18.06 52.04 -6.85
N SER A 532 17.56 51.77 -8.06
CA SER A 532 18.33 51.74 -9.30
C SER A 532 19.03 53.07 -9.59
N SER A 533 20.24 53.24 -9.07
CA SER A 533 21.09 54.39 -9.30
C SER A 533 21.64 54.33 -10.71
N SER A 534 20.89 54.93 -11.64
CA SER A 534 21.18 55.03 -13.06
C SER A 534 22.40 55.92 -13.34
N LEU A 535 23.59 55.37 -13.08
CA LEU A 535 24.85 55.92 -13.56
C LEU A 535 25.06 55.50 -15.03
N PRO A 536 25.34 56.46 -15.95
CA PRO A 536 25.38 56.18 -17.37
C PRO A 536 26.61 55.34 -17.77
N ALA A 537 26.39 54.39 -18.69
CA ALA A 537 27.43 53.52 -19.19
C ALA A 537 28.56 54.32 -19.88
N THR A 538 29.78 54.19 -19.36
CA THR A 538 31.01 54.63 -20.03
C THR A 538 31.95 53.43 -20.08
N ILE A 539 32.14 52.85 -21.26
CA ILE A 539 32.94 51.62 -21.46
C ILE A 539 34.33 52.01 -21.99
N PRO A 540 35.42 51.81 -21.23
CA PRO A 540 36.76 51.76 -21.80
C PRO A 540 36.95 50.37 -22.43
N ALA A 541 37.18 50.32 -23.75
CA ALA A 541 37.46 49.06 -24.43
C ALA A 541 38.89 48.59 -24.15
N LEU A 542 39.04 47.40 -23.54
CA LEU A 542 40.32 46.70 -23.40
C LEU A 542 40.15 45.24 -23.85
N THR A 543 40.70 44.92 -25.02
CA THR A 543 40.74 43.56 -25.57
C THR A 543 41.89 42.76 -24.95
N PRO A 544 41.65 41.60 -24.32
CA PRO A 544 42.72 40.73 -23.86
C PRO A 544 43.37 40.00 -25.06
N THR A 545 44.66 40.25 -25.29
CA THR A 545 45.47 39.47 -26.24
C THR A 545 45.85 38.11 -25.65
N ILE A 546 45.88 37.07 -26.49
CA ILE A 546 45.97 35.64 -26.13
C ILE A 546 47.35 35.21 -25.54
N ALA A 547 48.25 36.16 -25.24
CA ALA A 547 49.65 35.87 -24.91
C ALA A 547 49.90 35.31 -23.48
N ASP A 548 49.20 35.81 -22.46
CA ASP A 548 49.68 35.70 -21.07
C ASP A 548 49.25 34.43 -20.29
N ILE A 549 48.55 33.49 -20.93
CA ILE A 549 48.17 32.20 -20.30
C ILE A 549 49.30 31.15 -20.41
N ALA A 550 50.32 31.39 -21.23
CA ALA A 550 51.32 30.40 -21.62
C ALA A 550 52.49 30.18 -20.61
N GLN A 551 52.34 30.50 -19.31
CA GLN A 551 53.44 30.33 -18.35
C GLN A 551 53.09 30.04 -16.88
N ARG A 552 52.20 29.06 -16.61
CA ARG A 552 52.18 28.37 -15.30
C ARG A 552 51.76 26.89 -15.40
N ASP A 553 52.26 26.10 -14.45
CA ASP A 553 51.79 24.77 -14.04
C ASP A 553 51.79 23.63 -15.08
N GLY A 554 52.89 23.51 -15.83
CA GLY A 554 53.20 22.33 -16.66
C GLY A 554 53.64 21.05 -15.92
N GLY A 555 53.31 20.92 -14.63
CA GLY A 555 53.79 19.83 -13.75
C GLY A 555 52.76 18.74 -13.43
N GLU A 556 51.58 19.13 -12.95
CA GLU A 556 50.65 18.17 -12.30
C GLU A 556 49.74 17.42 -13.29
N THR A 557 49.45 18.01 -14.45
CA THR A 557 48.51 17.43 -15.44
C THR A 557 48.97 16.07 -15.98
N LEU A 558 50.28 15.87 -16.17
CA LEU A 558 50.85 14.59 -16.60
C LEU A 558 50.76 13.50 -15.52
N ALA A 559 50.86 13.86 -14.23
CA ALA A 559 50.74 12.91 -13.13
C ALA A 559 49.32 12.35 -13.01
N ILE A 560 48.31 13.22 -13.17
CA ILE A 560 46.89 12.83 -13.18
C ILE A 560 46.58 11.89 -14.36
N ILE A 561 47.07 12.21 -15.56
CA ILE A 561 46.90 11.34 -16.74
C ILE A 561 47.56 9.98 -16.52
N PHE A 562 48.77 9.94 -15.93
CA PHE A 562 49.46 8.69 -15.64
C PHE A 562 48.71 7.82 -14.62
N LEU A 563 48.13 8.43 -13.57
CA LEU A 563 47.28 7.74 -12.59
C LEU A 563 46.01 7.16 -13.22
N ILE A 564 45.34 7.90 -14.12
CA ILE A 564 44.14 7.41 -14.84
C ILE A 564 44.48 6.21 -15.73
N VAL A 565 45.62 6.23 -16.43
CA VAL A 565 46.10 5.09 -17.24
C VAL A 565 46.43 3.89 -16.36
N LEU A 566 47.05 4.09 -15.19
CA LEU A 566 47.32 3.04 -14.22
C LEU A 566 46.04 2.40 -13.66
N ALA A 567 45.03 3.20 -13.32
CA ALA A 567 43.73 2.72 -12.85
C ALA A 567 43.00 1.90 -13.92
N LEU A 568 42.99 2.37 -15.17
CA LEU A 568 42.42 1.63 -16.30
C LEU A 568 43.16 0.31 -16.56
N ALA A 569 44.50 0.30 -16.49
CA ALA A 569 45.28 -0.92 -16.61
C ALA A 569 44.96 -1.92 -15.49
N PHE A 570 44.83 -1.45 -14.25
CA PHE A 570 44.46 -2.28 -13.10
C PHE A 570 43.08 -2.94 -13.27
N VAL A 571 42.06 -2.17 -13.67
CA VAL A 571 40.71 -2.69 -13.96
C VAL A 571 40.74 -3.75 -15.09
N ILE A 572 41.51 -3.51 -16.16
CA ILE A 572 41.67 -4.49 -17.25
C ILE A 572 42.33 -5.78 -16.75
N THR A 573 43.37 -5.70 -15.90
CA THR A 573 43.99 -6.90 -15.31
C THR A 573 43.06 -7.63 -14.35
N LEU A 574 42.20 -6.92 -13.61
CA LEU A 574 41.23 -7.53 -12.70
C LEU A 574 40.11 -8.27 -13.46
N MET A 575 39.63 -7.69 -14.56
CA MET A 575 38.70 -8.34 -15.49
C MET A 575 39.32 -9.58 -16.15
N ALA A 576 40.60 -9.52 -16.55
CA ALA A 576 41.32 -10.67 -17.09
C ALA A 576 41.47 -11.80 -16.04
N ALA A 577 41.83 -11.46 -14.80
CA ALA A 577 41.94 -12.41 -13.71
C ALA A 577 40.58 -13.08 -13.37
N MET A 578 39.48 -12.33 -13.39
CA MET A 578 38.13 -12.89 -13.26
C MET A 578 37.79 -13.83 -14.42
N TYR A 579 38.15 -13.49 -15.66
CA TYR A 579 37.90 -14.32 -16.83
C TYR A 579 38.67 -15.65 -16.81
N ASP A 580 39.95 -15.61 -16.39
CA ASP A 580 40.75 -16.83 -16.23
C ASP A 580 40.30 -17.66 -15.02
N LEU A 581 39.83 -17.04 -13.93
CA LEU A 581 39.22 -17.75 -12.80
C LEU A 581 37.91 -18.45 -13.22
N TYR A 582 37.06 -17.79 -14.00
CA TYR A 582 35.85 -18.37 -14.59
C TYR A 582 36.19 -19.58 -15.49
N ARG A 583 37.15 -19.42 -16.41
CA ARG A 583 37.65 -20.54 -17.24
C ARG A 583 38.31 -21.66 -16.45
N TYR A 584 38.95 -21.37 -15.33
CA TYR A 584 39.54 -22.37 -14.45
C TYR A 584 38.46 -23.20 -13.73
N ALA A 585 37.40 -22.55 -13.24
CA ALA A 585 36.24 -23.22 -12.69
C ALA A 585 35.52 -24.09 -13.73
N GLU A 586 35.29 -23.56 -14.94
CA GLU A 586 34.71 -24.28 -16.09
C GLU A 586 35.52 -25.53 -16.47
N ARG A 587 36.86 -25.46 -16.39
CA ARG A 587 37.77 -26.60 -16.67
C ARG A 587 37.96 -27.56 -15.49
N LYS A 588 37.51 -27.21 -14.28
CA LYS A 588 37.55 -28.05 -13.08
C LYS A 588 36.16 -28.22 -12.47
N ALA A 589 35.22 -28.69 -13.28
CA ALA A 589 34.00 -29.30 -12.77
C ALA A 589 34.35 -30.44 -11.80
N ILE A 590 34.09 -30.25 -10.51
CA ILE A 590 34.41 -31.21 -9.44
C ILE A 590 33.47 -32.42 -9.57
N PRO A 591 33.97 -33.64 -9.84
CA PRO A 591 33.11 -34.80 -10.01
C PRO A 591 32.82 -35.46 -8.66
N GLY A 592 31.69 -35.13 -8.05
CA GLY A 592 31.15 -35.93 -6.94
C GLY A 592 30.24 -35.21 -5.95
N LEU A 593 28.92 -35.30 -6.15
CA LEU A 593 27.95 -35.58 -5.08
C LEU A 593 26.59 -36.00 -5.67
N SER A 594 26.47 -37.31 -5.91
CA SER A 594 25.23 -38.12 -6.01
C SER A 594 23.91 -37.43 -6.41
N ARG A 595 23.59 -37.44 -7.71
CA ARG A 595 22.19 -37.36 -8.18
C ARG A 595 21.64 -38.79 -8.36
N ARG A 596 20.86 -39.30 -7.41
CA ARG A 596 20.17 -40.60 -7.58
C ARG A 596 19.21 -40.51 -8.78
N ARG A 597 19.43 -41.36 -9.78
CA ARG A 597 18.49 -41.67 -10.86
C ARG A 597 18.08 -43.13 -10.73
N ASN A 598 16.79 -43.38 -10.51
CA ASN A 598 16.13 -44.62 -10.92
C ASN A 598 15.09 -44.25 -11.96
N TYR A 599 15.31 -44.66 -13.22
CA TYR A 599 14.31 -45.13 -14.18
C TYR A 599 14.97 -45.32 -15.56
N GLN A 600 15.13 -46.59 -15.93
CA GLN A 600 15.17 -47.10 -17.31
C GLN A 600 13.95 -48.04 -17.41
N ALA A 601 13.41 -48.42 -18.57
CA ALA A 601 13.88 -48.29 -19.95
C ALA A 601 12.74 -47.66 -20.83
N ALA A 602 12.81 -47.51 -22.16
CA ALA A 602 13.54 -48.27 -23.18
C ALA A 602 14.16 -47.40 -24.29
N ILE A 603 14.99 -48.03 -25.13
CA ILE A 603 15.79 -47.42 -26.20
C ILE A 603 15.61 -48.23 -27.50
N ASN A 604 15.58 -47.52 -28.63
CA ASN A 604 16.12 -47.91 -29.94
C ASN A 604 16.53 -46.57 -30.60
N ASP A 605 17.81 -46.24 -30.78
CA ASP A 605 18.69 -46.59 -31.93
C ASP A 605 18.15 -46.11 -33.30
N THR A 606 18.89 -45.38 -34.16
CA THR A 606 20.35 -45.12 -34.30
C THR A 606 20.66 -43.68 -34.88
N PRO A 607 21.92 -43.21 -34.97
CA PRO A 607 22.27 -41.77 -35.09
C PRO A 607 22.92 -41.30 -36.42
N SER A 608 23.15 -39.97 -36.60
CA SER A 608 24.41 -39.44 -37.22
C SER A 608 24.66 -37.90 -37.18
N THR A 609 25.76 -37.52 -36.52
CA THR A 609 26.79 -36.50 -36.92
C THR A 609 26.56 -34.96 -36.91
N ARG A 610 27.68 -34.30 -36.50
CA ARG A 610 28.19 -32.94 -36.80
C ARG A 610 27.67 -31.70 -36.04
N THR A 611 28.40 -31.41 -34.97
CA THR A 611 28.73 -30.07 -34.44
C THR A 611 29.74 -29.31 -35.31
N GLU A 612 30.04 -28.06 -34.91
CA GLU A 612 31.00 -27.09 -35.50
C GLU A 612 30.49 -26.40 -36.79
N THR A 613 30.73 -25.10 -37.05
CA THR A 613 31.84 -24.22 -36.61
C THR A 613 31.40 -22.78 -36.23
N TRP A 614 31.64 -22.36 -34.97
CA TRP A 614 31.52 -20.93 -34.57
C TRP A 614 32.84 -20.13 -34.71
N GLN A 615 33.94 -20.80 -35.05
CA GLN A 615 35.30 -20.23 -34.98
C GLN A 615 35.68 -19.27 -36.14
N GLU A 616 34.91 -19.23 -37.23
CA GLU A 616 35.22 -18.38 -38.39
C GLU A 616 34.79 -16.91 -38.25
N GLN A 617 33.79 -16.58 -37.42
CA GLN A 617 33.34 -15.19 -37.29
C GLN A 617 34.37 -14.30 -36.55
N LEU A 618 35.10 -14.85 -35.59
CA LEU A 618 36.06 -14.09 -34.77
C LEU A 618 37.31 -13.61 -35.54
N LYS A 619 37.59 -14.16 -36.73
CA LYS A 619 38.70 -13.70 -37.59
C LYS A 619 38.43 -12.36 -38.30
N ARG A 620 37.20 -11.82 -38.26
CA ARG A 620 36.82 -10.61 -39.01
C ARG A 620 36.97 -9.28 -38.28
N ILE A 621 37.37 -9.28 -37.01
CA ILE A 621 37.30 -8.08 -36.14
C ILE A 621 38.70 -7.44 -35.90
N THR A 622 39.79 -8.20 -36.08
CA THR A 622 41.15 -7.78 -35.67
C THR A 622 42.02 -7.18 -36.80
N ALA A 623 41.42 -6.40 -37.72
CA ALA A 623 42.18 -5.70 -38.75
C ALA A 623 41.54 -4.39 -39.23
N TRP A 624 41.57 -3.33 -38.40
CA TRP A 624 41.55 -1.93 -38.87
C TRP A 624 42.10 -0.97 -37.80
N ARG A 625 43.30 -0.42 -38.04
CA ARG A 625 43.79 0.83 -37.42
C ARG A 625 43.93 1.88 -38.52
N ARG A 626 43.62 3.14 -38.19
CA ARG A 626 43.74 4.32 -39.08
C ARG A 626 45.22 4.67 -39.34
N PRO A 627 45.52 5.56 -40.32
CA PRO A 627 45.47 7.00 -40.04
C PRO A 627 44.51 7.81 -40.95
N ALA A 628 44.47 9.13 -40.73
CA ALA A 628 43.82 10.15 -41.56
C ALA A 628 44.81 10.67 -42.66
N SER A 629 44.57 11.69 -43.49
CA SER A 629 43.65 12.84 -43.39
C SER A 629 43.42 13.60 -44.71
N SER A 630 42.43 14.52 -44.68
CA SER A 630 42.37 15.85 -45.32
C SER A 630 42.40 16.02 -46.86
N SER A 631 41.69 17.08 -47.31
CA SER A 631 41.84 17.83 -48.59
C SER A 631 41.60 17.07 -49.92
N GLU A 632 41.10 17.69 -51.01
CA GLU A 632 40.19 18.83 -51.20
C GLU A 632 39.79 18.90 -52.70
N SER A 633 39.20 20.00 -53.15
CA SER A 633 39.01 20.43 -54.55
C SER A 633 37.98 19.68 -55.42
N GLU A 634 37.11 20.49 -56.00
CA GLU A 634 36.02 20.15 -56.89
C GLU A 634 36.50 19.90 -58.35
N SER A 635 35.58 19.28 -59.11
CA SER A 635 35.09 19.77 -60.41
C SER A 635 35.51 19.09 -61.72
N ARG A 636 34.48 19.05 -62.58
CA ARG A 636 34.43 19.01 -64.04
C ARG A 636 34.85 17.75 -64.80
N GLU A 637 33.84 17.23 -65.50
CA GLU A 637 33.95 16.57 -66.81
C GLU A 637 34.69 17.50 -67.80
N ASP A 638 35.47 16.90 -68.70
CA ASP A 638 36.16 17.61 -69.78
C ASP A 638 35.50 17.33 -71.15
N THR A 639 36.01 18.00 -72.17
CA THR A 639 35.38 18.35 -73.43
C THR A 639 35.34 17.17 -74.42
N ASP A 640 34.36 17.20 -75.33
CA ASP A 640 34.16 16.18 -76.38
C ASP A 640 35.27 16.20 -77.47
N LEU A 641 35.28 15.13 -78.27
CA LEU A 641 35.95 14.91 -79.55
C LEU A 641 37.39 14.32 -79.60
N LEU A 642 37.40 13.04 -80.01
CA LEU A 642 38.19 12.46 -81.12
C LEU A 642 39.61 11.86 -80.92
N THR A 643 39.81 10.81 -81.74
CA THR A 643 41.06 10.40 -82.44
C THR A 643 42.14 9.49 -81.79
N THR A 644 41.95 8.18 -82.03
CA THR A 644 42.91 7.21 -82.63
C THR A 644 43.80 6.29 -81.77
N LEU A 645 44.11 5.12 -82.37
CA LEU A 645 45.15 4.10 -82.06
C LEU A 645 44.86 3.22 -80.81
N LYS A 646 44.48 1.94 -80.98
CA LYS A 646 45.27 0.74 -81.36
C LYS A 646 46.22 0.25 -80.25
N SER A 647 46.41 -1.06 -79.97
CA SER A 647 45.71 -2.31 -80.37
C SER A 647 46.37 -3.53 -79.69
N PHE A 648 45.75 -4.73 -79.83
CA PHE A 648 46.25 -6.08 -79.42
C PHE A 648 46.10 -6.42 -77.92
N LEU A 649 46.12 -7.68 -77.45
CA LEU A 649 45.70 -9.05 -77.90
C LEU A 649 45.68 -9.92 -76.59
N PHE A 650 45.13 -11.14 -76.44
CA PHE A 650 44.50 -12.16 -77.30
C PHE A 650 43.34 -12.79 -76.46
N LYS A 651 42.13 -13.07 -76.99
CA LYS A 651 41.60 -14.40 -77.41
C LYS A 651 42.11 -15.62 -76.59
N ARG A 652 41.29 -16.65 -76.31
CA ARG A 652 40.52 -17.44 -77.30
C ARG A 652 39.43 -18.35 -76.68
N HIS A 653 38.16 -18.17 -77.10
CA HIS A 653 37.10 -19.17 -77.47
C HIS A 653 36.75 -20.37 -76.54
N ILE A 654 35.62 -21.07 -76.60
CA ILE A 654 34.26 -21.02 -77.24
C ILE A 654 33.41 -22.02 -76.41
N GLY A 655 32.09 -21.92 -76.21
CA GLY A 655 31.04 -20.99 -76.64
C GLY A 655 29.69 -21.73 -76.82
N LYS A 656 28.56 -21.01 -77.01
CA LYS A 656 27.24 -21.51 -77.50
C LYS A 656 26.47 -22.49 -76.55
N ARG A 657 25.12 -22.50 -76.49
CA ARG A 657 24.05 -21.76 -77.20
C ARG A 657 22.69 -21.82 -76.43
N ASP A 658 21.80 -20.86 -76.72
CA ASP A 658 20.34 -20.94 -77.06
C ASP A 658 19.45 -22.07 -76.42
N SER A 659 18.16 -21.88 -76.05
CA SER A 659 17.23 -20.73 -76.13
C SER A 659 15.84 -21.01 -75.49
N ASP A 660 15.18 -19.94 -75.00
CA ASP A 660 13.74 -19.57 -75.11
C ASP A 660 12.53 -20.45 -74.68
N SER A 661 11.42 -19.71 -74.46
CA SER A 661 9.99 -20.11 -74.29
C SER A 661 9.59 -20.79 -72.96
N ALA A 662 8.55 -20.42 -72.19
CA ALA A 662 7.44 -19.45 -72.23
C ALA A 662 6.01 -19.95 -72.59
N THR A 663 5.06 -19.54 -71.75
CA THR A 663 3.58 -19.46 -71.91
C THR A 663 2.67 -20.72 -71.83
N ARG A 664 1.74 -20.66 -70.84
CA ARG A 664 0.28 -20.89 -70.89
C ARG A 664 -0.32 -22.06 -71.72
N ASN A 665 -1.25 -22.81 -71.10
CA ASN A 665 -2.70 -22.55 -71.29
C ASN A 665 -3.61 -23.17 -70.20
N ARG A 666 -4.93 -22.91 -70.31
CA ARG A 666 -6.04 -23.36 -69.44
C ARG A 666 -6.75 -24.60 -69.99
N SER A 667 -7.31 -25.43 -69.10
CA SER A 667 -8.56 -26.17 -69.34
C SER A 667 -9.38 -26.27 -68.05
N ALA A 668 -10.63 -26.75 -68.13
CA ALA A 668 -11.66 -26.54 -67.10
C ALA A 668 -12.82 -27.56 -67.22
N TRP A 669 -13.60 -27.72 -66.13
CA TRP A 669 -14.82 -28.54 -66.00
C TRP A 669 -14.59 -30.07 -66.09
N HIS A 670 -15.30 -30.98 -65.40
CA HIS A 670 -16.72 -31.00 -64.95
C HIS A 670 -16.97 -31.82 -63.65
N GLN A 671 -18.06 -31.48 -62.94
CA GLN A 671 -18.90 -32.35 -62.08
C GLN A 671 -20.16 -32.80 -62.91
N PRO A 672 -21.15 -33.64 -62.46
CA PRO A 672 -21.50 -34.06 -61.07
C PRO A 672 -22.07 -35.52 -60.91
N SER A 673 -22.60 -35.86 -59.72
CA SER A 673 -23.93 -36.50 -59.54
C SER A 673 -24.35 -36.64 -58.04
N ARG A 674 -25.60 -37.03 -57.75
CA ARG A 674 -26.27 -37.07 -56.42
C ARG A 674 -27.21 -38.29 -56.29
N SER A 675 -27.38 -38.79 -55.06
CA SER A 675 -28.61 -39.48 -54.56
C SER A 675 -28.69 -39.29 -53.02
N ARG A 676 -29.72 -38.63 -52.47
CA ARG A 676 -31.05 -39.13 -52.04
C ARG A 676 -31.00 -40.01 -50.77
N THR A 677 -31.25 -39.48 -49.56
CA THR A 677 -32.54 -39.12 -48.89
C THR A 677 -33.23 -40.26 -48.14
N HIS A 678 -33.65 -40.01 -46.89
CA HIS A 678 -34.90 -40.51 -46.31
C HIS A 678 -35.48 -39.52 -45.28
N GLN A 679 -36.80 -39.54 -45.09
CA GLN A 679 -37.56 -38.78 -44.08
C GLN A 679 -38.40 -39.77 -43.25
N THR A 680 -38.77 -39.41 -42.01
CA THR A 680 -39.93 -40.00 -41.30
C THR A 680 -40.53 -39.08 -40.22
N GLN A 681 -41.84 -38.91 -40.29
CA GLN A 681 -42.84 -38.35 -39.36
C GLN A 681 -44.23 -38.66 -40.00
N PRO A 682 -45.42 -38.49 -39.38
CA PRO A 682 -45.77 -37.96 -38.04
C PRO A 682 -46.80 -38.87 -37.28
N THR A 683 -47.76 -38.25 -36.57
CA THR A 683 -49.01 -38.73 -35.88
C THR A 683 -48.85 -38.75 -34.34
N GLU A 684 -49.43 -37.89 -33.49
CA GLU A 684 -50.72 -37.13 -33.39
C GLU A 684 -51.82 -37.85 -32.57
N LEU A 685 -52.36 -37.19 -31.52
CA LEU A 685 -53.80 -37.05 -31.16
C LEU A 685 -54.02 -36.48 -29.73
N LEU A 686 -54.87 -35.44 -29.61
CA LEU A 686 -55.74 -35.04 -28.45
C LEU A 686 -55.06 -34.78 -27.06
N SER A 687 -55.45 -33.81 -26.20
CA SER A 687 -56.52 -32.81 -26.11
C SER A 687 -56.19 -31.82 -24.94
N ALA A 688 -56.82 -30.66 -24.70
CA ALA A 688 -57.60 -29.69 -25.49
C ALA A 688 -57.97 -28.45 -24.59
N HIS A 689 -58.76 -27.51 -25.13
CA HIS A 689 -59.56 -26.46 -24.44
C HIS A 689 -58.86 -25.21 -23.81
N THR A 690 -59.05 -24.06 -24.51
CA THR A 690 -59.66 -22.76 -24.08
C THR A 690 -59.14 -22.01 -22.81
N THR A 691 -59.02 -20.67 -22.76
CA THR A 691 -59.53 -19.55 -23.61
C THR A 691 -58.65 -18.29 -23.57
N ASN A 692 -58.87 -17.37 -24.52
CA ASN A 692 -58.58 -15.91 -24.51
C ASN A 692 -58.98 -15.18 -23.19
N GLN A 693 -58.57 -13.94 -22.84
CA GLN A 693 -58.02 -12.82 -23.64
C GLN A 693 -57.26 -11.75 -22.80
N ARG A 694 -56.51 -10.86 -23.48
CA ARG A 694 -55.99 -9.53 -23.03
C ARG A 694 -57.01 -8.42 -23.41
N PRO A 695 -56.80 -7.10 -23.13
CA PRO A 695 -56.24 -6.42 -21.95
C PRO A 695 -57.05 -5.13 -21.55
N THR A 696 -56.67 -4.41 -20.48
CA THR A 696 -56.89 -2.94 -20.37
C THR A 696 -55.88 -2.27 -19.42
N ASN A 697 -55.75 -0.93 -19.47
CA ASN A 697 -54.74 -0.13 -18.77
C ASN A 697 -55.41 1.01 -17.93
N PRO A 698 -54.75 2.09 -17.46
CA PRO A 698 -54.60 2.40 -16.03
C PRO A 698 -55.46 3.60 -15.55
N ARG A 699 -55.37 3.93 -14.25
CA ARG A 699 -55.75 5.27 -13.76
C ARG A 699 -54.97 5.73 -12.52
N THR A 700 -54.73 7.03 -12.47
CA THR A 700 -54.13 7.81 -11.38
C THR A 700 -55.18 8.35 -10.41
N ILE A 701 -54.77 8.73 -9.19
CA ILE A 701 -55.17 9.90 -8.37
C ILE A 701 -54.66 9.70 -6.91
N ASP A 702 -54.48 10.70 -6.05
CA ASP A 702 -53.66 11.92 -6.05
C ASP A 702 -53.89 12.66 -4.70
N GLN A 703 -52.85 13.25 -4.09
CA GLN A 703 -52.91 14.18 -2.94
C GLN A 703 -53.63 13.69 -1.64
N ALA A 704 -53.57 14.37 -0.47
CA ALA A 704 -52.50 15.13 0.20
C ALA A 704 -52.94 15.46 1.67
N THR A 705 -52.11 16.21 2.40
CA THR A 705 -52.40 16.99 3.62
C THR A 705 -52.63 16.28 4.96
N LEU A 706 -52.49 16.91 6.15
CA LEU A 706 -51.59 17.99 6.66
C LEU A 706 -51.96 18.24 8.15
N ARG A 707 -51.00 18.20 9.10
CA ARG A 707 -50.93 19.09 10.31
C ARG A 707 -49.84 18.70 11.33
N GLN A 708 -49.23 19.73 11.89
CA GLN A 708 -48.40 19.69 13.10
C GLN A 708 -49.29 19.79 14.35
N ARG A 709 -48.83 19.23 15.48
CA ARG A 709 -48.98 19.77 16.85
C ARG A 709 -47.89 19.13 17.72
N THR A 710 -46.88 19.92 18.11
CA THR A 710 -46.69 20.53 19.45
C THR A 710 -46.38 19.51 20.54
N ALA A 711 -45.24 19.70 21.20
CA ALA A 711 -44.73 18.88 22.29
C ALA A 711 -45.58 18.97 23.57
N GLU A 712 -45.44 17.97 24.45
CA GLU A 712 -44.89 18.19 25.79
C GLU A 712 -44.39 16.85 26.40
N SER A 713 -43.77 16.90 27.58
CA SER A 713 -42.97 15.81 28.15
C SER A 713 -43.60 15.15 29.38
N ARG A 714 -43.29 13.85 29.60
CA ARG A 714 -42.68 13.28 30.83
C ARG A 714 -42.74 11.74 30.91
N SER A 715 -41.76 11.15 31.59
CA SER A 715 -41.84 9.79 32.18
C SER A 715 -42.72 9.83 33.46
N PRO A 716 -43.18 8.68 33.99
CA PRO A 716 -42.38 8.06 35.05
C PRO A 716 -42.43 6.51 35.10
N ASP A 717 -41.60 5.97 35.98
CA ASP A 717 -41.31 4.54 36.16
C ASP A 717 -42.24 3.78 37.12
N SER A 718 -41.96 2.48 37.22
CA SER A 718 -41.97 1.64 38.43
C SER A 718 -43.14 0.67 38.71
N SER A 719 -42.84 -0.60 38.42
CA SER A 719 -42.85 -1.71 39.39
C SER A 719 -44.09 -2.63 39.58
N ASN A 720 -43.75 -3.92 39.50
CA ASN A 720 -44.10 -5.00 40.42
C ASN A 720 -45.48 -5.70 40.40
N ASN A 721 -45.35 -7.00 40.08
CA ASN A 721 -45.79 -8.17 40.85
C ASN A 721 -47.13 -8.86 40.54
N ARG A 722 -46.93 -10.09 40.05
CA ARG A 722 -47.49 -11.34 40.60
C ARG A 722 -48.91 -11.76 40.16
N ALA A 723 -48.91 -12.45 39.02
CA ALA A 723 -49.73 -13.65 38.83
C ALA A 723 -48.79 -14.84 38.54
N GLU A 724 -48.10 -15.33 39.57
CA GLU A 724 -47.64 -16.72 39.58
C GLU A 724 -48.85 -17.64 39.79
N GLN A 725 -48.71 -18.95 39.55
CA GLN A 725 -49.73 -19.99 39.76
C GLN A 725 -50.92 -19.98 38.77
N GLU A 726 -50.67 -20.40 37.53
CA GLU A 726 -51.22 -21.67 37.01
C GLU A 726 -50.67 -21.92 35.59
N TRP A 727 -49.77 -22.91 35.45
CA TRP A 727 -49.52 -23.78 34.28
C TRP A 727 -48.23 -24.61 34.52
N LEU A 728 -48.28 -25.42 35.57
CA LEU A 728 -47.51 -26.66 35.64
C LEU A 728 -48.51 -27.77 35.34
N ASP A 729 -48.46 -28.34 34.13
CA ASP A 729 -48.25 -29.78 33.99
C ASP A 729 -47.97 -30.22 32.54
N GLU A 730 -47.22 -31.32 32.45
CA GLU A 730 -46.91 -32.18 31.29
C GLU A 730 -46.12 -31.63 30.06
N THR A 731 -44.89 -32.13 29.95
CA THR A 731 -44.00 -32.25 28.77
C THR A 731 -43.36 -30.96 28.20
N THR A 732 -42.13 -30.56 28.59
CA THR A 732 -40.79 -31.13 28.28
C THR A 732 -40.51 -31.28 26.77
N SER A 733 -39.42 -30.73 26.19
CA SER A 733 -38.07 -30.53 26.79
C SER A 733 -37.36 -29.24 26.35
N ASN A 734 -36.34 -28.85 27.14
CA ASN A 734 -35.40 -27.73 26.94
C ASN A 734 -34.45 -27.99 25.72
N LEU A 735 -33.66 -27.06 25.18
CA LEU A 735 -32.67 -26.17 25.83
C LEU A 735 -32.28 -24.90 25.03
N PHE A 736 -32.07 -23.82 25.79
CA PHE A 736 -31.18 -22.67 25.55
C PHE A 736 -30.75 -22.15 26.96
N PRO A 737 -29.69 -21.33 27.10
CA PRO A 737 -28.30 -21.53 26.67
C PRO A 737 -27.37 -21.54 27.92
N ASN A 738 -26.15 -20.98 27.81
CA ASN A 738 -25.12 -20.83 28.86
C ASN A 738 -24.52 -22.12 29.46
N ARG A 739 -23.22 -22.33 29.20
CA ARG A 739 -22.31 -23.00 30.14
C ARG A 739 -20.93 -22.36 30.07
N THR A 740 -20.31 -22.13 31.22
CA THR A 740 -18.90 -21.79 31.35
C THR A 740 -18.03 -23.02 31.07
N ASP A 741 -16.79 -22.81 30.61
CA ASP A 741 -15.88 -23.90 30.28
C ASP A 741 -15.53 -24.78 31.49
N HIS A 742 -16.01 -26.02 31.46
CA HIS A 742 -15.48 -27.14 32.22
C HIS A 742 -15.38 -28.34 31.26
N PRO A 743 -14.27 -29.12 31.30
CA PRO A 743 -14.15 -30.31 30.48
C PRO A 743 -15.22 -31.35 30.86
N VAL A 744 -15.78 -32.02 29.86
CA VAL A 744 -16.78 -33.09 30.04
C VAL A 744 -16.06 -34.42 30.27
N ASP A 745 -16.45 -35.15 31.30
CA ASP A 745 -15.92 -36.49 31.57
C ASP A 745 -16.52 -37.52 30.58
N TRP A 746 -15.68 -38.40 30.05
CA TRP A 746 -16.08 -39.43 29.08
C TRP A 746 -17.08 -40.45 29.65
N SER A 747 -17.13 -40.59 30.98
CA SER A 747 -18.05 -41.50 31.68
C SER A 747 -19.51 -40.99 31.73
N ASP A 748 -19.73 -39.68 31.65
CA ASP A 748 -21.06 -39.03 31.69
C ASP A 748 -21.85 -39.14 30.37
N LEU A 749 -21.18 -39.47 29.25
CA LEU A 749 -21.84 -39.57 27.93
C LEU A 749 -22.88 -40.70 27.88
N PRO A 750 -24.06 -40.51 27.26
CA PRO A 750 -25.03 -41.57 27.02
C PRO A 750 -24.42 -42.78 26.28
N PRO A 751 -24.84 -44.03 26.55
CA PRO A 751 -24.29 -45.21 25.88
C PRO A 751 -24.33 -45.13 24.35
N ALA A 752 -25.43 -44.64 23.77
CA ALA A 752 -25.60 -44.49 22.33
C ALA A 752 -24.66 -43.44 21.71
N GLU A 753 -24.23 -42.42 22.45
CA GLU A 753 -23.23 -41.45 21.97
C GLU A 753 -21.82 -42.03 22.07
N ARG A 754 -21.52 -42.79 23.13
CA ARG A 754 -20.25 -43.55 23.22
C ARG A 754 -20.14 -44.60 22.12
N GLU A 755 -21.20 -45.34 21.83
CA GLU A 755 -21.23 -46.30 20.71
C GLU A 755 -21.08 -45.61 19.34
N ARG A 756 -21.62 -44.40 19.17
CA ARG A 756 -21.42 -43.60 17.96
C ARG A 756 -19.96 -43.17 17.79
N TRP A 757 -19.34 -42.60 18.81
CA TRP A 757 -17.91 -42.24 18.78
C TRP A 757 -17.00 -43.47 18.59
N MET A 758 -17.36 -44.62 19.16
CA MET A 758 -16.66 -45.89 18.95
C MET A 758 -16.83 -46.48 17.53
N GLN A 759 -17.82 -46.02 16.76
CA GLN A 759 -18.00 -46.38 15.34
C GLN A 759 -17.32 -45.37 14.39
N GLU A 760 -17.05 -44.15 14.85
CA GLU A 760 -16.44 -43.06 14.08
C GLU A 760 -14.89 -43.08 14.16
N LEU A 761 -14.33 -43.91 15.04
CA LEU A 761 -12.90 -44.23 15.16
C LEU A 761 -12.57 -45.55 14.43
N GLU A 762 -12.00 -45.47 13.22
CA GLU A 762 -11.46 -46.65 12.54
C GLU A 762 -10.31 -47.31 13.33
N PRO A 763 -10.15 -48.64 13.28
CA PRO A 763 -9.08 -49.34 13.97
C PRO A 763 -7.71 -49.00 13.36
N LEU A 764 -6.79 -48.51 14.21
CA LEU A 764 -5.39 -48.26 13.84
C LEU A 764 -4.76 -49.55 13.31
N THR A 765 -4.42 -49.58 12.02
CA THR A 765 -3.71 -50.70 11.39
C THR A 765 -2.20 -50.54 11.53
N GLU A 766 -1.50 -51.63 11.84
CA GLU A 766 -0.09 -51.64 12.29
C GLU A 766 0.92 -51.35 11.16
N THR A 767 0.96 -50.12 10.62
CA THR A 767 1.87 -49.77 9.50
C THR A 767 2.61 -48.43 9.61
N THR A 768 2.75 -47.84 10.81
CA THR A 768 3.53 -46.60 11.02
C THR A 768 4.55 -46.65 12.17
N ASP A 769 5.25 -47.76 12.39
CA ASP A 769 6.49 -47.78 13.20
C ASP A 769 7.73 -47.90 12.30
N THR A 770 8.21 -46.75 11.79
CA THR A 770 9.55 -46.68 11.18
C THR A 770 10.25 -45.31 11.27
N ASP A 771 9.51 -44.20 11.28
CA ASP A 771 10.08 -42.86 11.02
C ASP A 771 10.62 -42.10 12.26
N VAL A 772 10.73 -42.75 13.43
CA VAL A 772 11.39 -42.16 14.61
C VAL A 772 12.84 -42.67 14.73
N PRO A 773 13.86 -41.79 14.70
CA PRO A 773 15.25 -42.16 14.93
C PRO A 773 15.46 -42.88 16.29
N PRO A 774 16.32 -43.91 16.36
CA PRO A 774 16.53 -44.66 17.61
C PRO A 774 16.98 -43.79 18.80
N ALA A 775 17.71 -42.70 18.54
CA ALA A 775 18.17 -41.78 19.58
C ALA A 775 17.02 -40.94 20.20
N GLU A 776 15.98 -40.60 19.44
CA GLU A 776 14.81 -39.89 19.97
C GLU A 776 13.88 -40.85 20.70
N ARG A 777 13.65 -42.06 20.14
CA ARG A 777 12.87 -43.11 20.80
C ARG A 777 13.47 -43.47 22.18
N ALA A 778 14.79 -43.65 22.26
CA ALA A 778 15.49 -43.90 23.51
C ALA A 778 15.44 -42.72 24.50
N ARG A 779 15.47 -41.48 24.00
CA ARG A 779 15.35 -40.28 24.84
C ARG A 779 13.95 -40.16 25.46
N TRP A 780 12.89 -40.36 24.68
CA TRP A 780 11.52 -40.35 25.21
C TRP A 780 11.27 -41.50 26.20
N GLN A 781 11.83 -42.69 25.95
CA GLN A 781 11.74 -43.79 26.91
C GLN A 781 12.41 -43.45 28.25
N ALA A 782 13.61 -42.86 28.23
CA ALA A 782 14.30 -42.41 29.45
C ALA A 782 13.53 -41.29 30.20
N GLU A 783 12.80 -40.44 29.49
CA GLU A 783 11.97 -39.35 30.03
C GLU A 783 10.66 -39.87 30.66
N ILE A 784 10.16 -41.02 30.19
CA ILE A 784 9.01 -41.76 30.76
C ILE A 784 9.42 -42.62 31.98
N GLU A 785 10.64 -43.20 31.97
CA GLU A 785 11.09 -44.11 33.03
C GLU A 785 11.61 -43.41 34.30
N THR A 786 11.82 -42.08 34.29
CA THR A 786 12.21 -41.31 35.49
C THR A 786 11.03 -40.98 36.41
N PRO A 787 10.92 -41.56 37.64
CA PRO A 787 9.84 -41.25 38.56
C PRO A 787 10.17 -40.00 39.38
N ALA A 788 9.36 -38.94 39.24
CA ALA A 788 9.40 -37.81 40.16
C ALA A 788 8.82 -38.21 41.54
N PRO A 789 9.42 -37.79 42.67
CA PRO A 789 8.94 -38.18 43.99
C PRO A 789 7.63 -37.47 44.37
N MET A 790 6.69 -38.22 44.95
CA MET A 790 5.44 -37.67 45.48
C MET A 790 5.69 -36.78 46.70
N VAL A 791 5.05 -35.60 46.72
CA VAL A 791 4.86 -34.77 47.91
C VAL A 791 3.43 -34.20 47.85
N GLU A 792 2.60 -34.57 48.81
CA GLU A 792 1.22 -34.06 48.94
C GLU A 792 1.19 -32.72 49.71
N PRO A 793 0.33 -31.76 49.31
CA PRO A 793 -0.03 -30.62 50.15
C PRO A 793 -1.25 -30.97 51.01
N ASP A 794 -1.01 -31.24 52.30
CA ASP A 794 -2.05 -31.48 53.31
C ASP A 794 -2.74 -30.16 53.75
N TRP A 795 -3.98 -30.25 54.26
CA TRP A 795 -4.77 -29.09 54.69
C TRP A 795 -4.95 -29.03 56.22
N ASP A 796 -4.89 -27.80 56.75
CA ASP A 796 -5.16 -27.40 58.15
C ASP A 796 -4.19 -27.89 59.27
N ARG A 797 -3.53 -26.93 59.96
CA ARG A 797 -3.93 -26.55 61.35
C ARG A 797 -3.11 -25.43 62.04
N THR A 798 -3.86 -24.46 62.61
CA THR A 798 -3.68 -23.75 63.91
C THR A 798 -2.45 -22.84 64.23
N GLU A 799 -2.70 -21.51 64.28
CA GLU A 799 -2.82 -20.64 65.50
C GLU A 799 -1.72 -20.55 66.61
N PRO A 800 -1.76 -19.56 67.55
CA PRO A 800 -2.29 -18.17 67.57
C PRO A 800 -1.27 -17.15 68.22
N PRO A 801 -1.62 -15.88 68.60
CA PRO A 801 -2.17 -15.60 69.96
C PRO A 801 -3.07 -14.32 70.18
N VAL A 802 -4.08 -14.45 71.06
CA VAL A 802 -4.45 -13.60 72.26
C VAL A 802 -4.31 -12.05 72.22
N SER A 803 -5.25 -11.18 72.67
CA SER A 803 -6.71 -11.24 72.97
C SER A 803 -7.33 -9.87 73.41
N LEU A 804 -8.58 -9.57 72.99
CA LEU A 804 -9.67 -8.85 73.74
C LEU A 804 -9.48 -7.37 74.22
N PRO A 805 -10.55 -6.65 74.67
CA PRO A 805 -11.98 -6.98 74.79
C PRO A 805 -12.95 -6.09 73.97
N ALA A 806 -14.27 -6.29 74.11
CA ALA A 806 -15.31 -5.73 73.24
C ALA A 806 -16.48 -5.02 73.97
N ASN A 807 -17.26 -4.23 73.21
CA ASN A 807 -18.64 -3.77 73.48
C ASN A 807 -19.27 -3.28 72.15
N SER A 808 -20.56 -3.41 71.84
CA SER A 808 -21.62 -4.26 72.40
C SER A 808 -22.87 -4.32 71.49
N ARG A 809 -23.62 -5.44 71.55
CA ARG A 809 -25.09 -5.57 71.29
C ARG A 809 -25.70 -5.45 69.87
N ALA A 810 -26.27 -6.60 69.48
CA ALA A 810 -27.71 -6.84 69.21
C ALA A 810 -28.28 -6.72 67.78
N THR A 811 -29.41 -7.40 67.59
CA THR A 811 -30.05 -7.74 66.31
C THR A 811 -31.47 -7.20 66.18
N ARG A 812 -31.81 -6.70 64.98
CA ARG A 812 -33.15 -6.58 64.32
C ARG A 812 -32.86 -6.27 62.83
N ARG A 813 -33.45 -6.90 61.82
CA ARG A 813 -34.88 -7.04 61.40
C ARG A 813 -35.57 -5.71 61.07
N LEU A 814 -35.80 -5.52 59.77
CA LEU A 814 -36.83 -4.66 59.11
C LEU A 814 -36.71 -3.14 59.41
N ASP A 815 -37.04 -2.20 58.53
CA ASP A 815 -37.92 -2.21 57.33
C ASP A 815 -37.29 -1.47 56.11
N ASP A 816 -38.06 -1.33 55.03
CA ASP A 816 -37.68 -0.68 53.76
C ASP A 816 -37.27 0.80 53.87
N THR A 817 -36.40 1.26 52.96
CA THR A 817 -36.52 2.61 52.37
C THR A 817 -35.88 2.64 50.98
N ILE A 818 -36.63 3.12 49.99
CA ILE A 818 -36.13 3.26 48.60
C ILE A 818 -35.28 4.54 48.51
N ALA A 819 -34.08 4.41 47.93
CA ALA A 819 -33.28 5.52 47.46
C ALA A 819 -32.55 5.09 46.17
N GLU A 820 -32.65 5.91 45.13
CA GLU A 820 -32.01 5.65 43.83
C GLU A 820 -30.49 5.91 43.92
N PRO A 821 -29.63 5.14 43.23
CA PRO A 821 -28.22 5.45 43.13
C PRO A 821 -28.00 6.68 42.24
N PRO A 822 -27.16 7.65 42.63
CA PRO A 822 -26.86 8.80 41.79
C PRO A 822 -26.09 8.37 40.53
N GLN A 823 -26.39 9.02 39.40
CA GLN A 823 -25.58 8.89 38.19
C GLN A 823 -24.17 9.42 38.45
N GLN A 824 -23.15 8.57 38.25
CA GLN A 824 -21.76 9.00 38.34
C GLN A 824 -21.36 9.69 37.03
N SER A 825 -21.17 11.00 37.10
CA SER A 825 -20.94 11.88 35.95
C SER A 825 -19.52 11.79 35.40
N SER A 826 -19.37 12.04 34.09
CA SER A 826 -18.10 12.16 33.36
C SER A 826 -17.35 13.46 33.68
N GLY A 827 -17.11 13.76 34.96
CA GLY A 827 -16.56 15.04 35.43
C GLY A 827 -15.03 15.11 35.50
N ASP A 828 -14.36 13.99 35.80
CA ASP A 828 -12.91 14.00 36.07
C ASP A 828 -12.07 14.35 34.83
N ASP A 829 -12.47 13.88 33.65
CA ASP A 829 -11.79 14.19 32.39
C ASP A 829 -11.91 15.69 32.03
N ASP A 830 -13.11 16.27 32.19
CA ASP A 830 -13.36 17.70 31.97
C ASP A 830 -12.59 18.58 32.97
N GLU A 831 -12.53 18.21 34.25
CA GLU A 831 -11.79 18.99 35.26
C GLU A 831 -10.26 18.92 35.03
N LEU A 832 -9.76 17.78 34.54
CA LEU A 832 -8.35 17.60 34.17
C LEU A 832 -8.00 18.37 32.87
N LEU A 833 -8.91 18.38 31.88
CA LEU A 833 -8.78 19.15 30.65
C LEU A 833 -8.78 20.67 30.92
N GLN A 834 -9.70 21.16 31.77
CA GLN A 834 -9.75 22.58 32.18
C GLN A 834 -8.45 23.03 32.86
N LYS A 835 -7.90 22.22 33.79
CA LYS A 835 -6.60 22.48 34.44
C LYS A 835 -5.43 22.49 33.45
N LEU A 836 -5.41 21.58 32.47
CA LEU A 836 -4.37 21.55 31.43
C LEU A 836 -4.44 22.78 30.51
N LEU A 837 -5.64 23.15 30.05
CA LEU A 837 -5.89 24.34 29.22
C LEU A 837 -5.66 25.65 30.00
N GLY A 838 -5.80 25.65 31.32
CA GLY A 838 -5.68 26.85 32.16
C GLY A 838 -6.95 27.73 32.14
N ILE A 839 -8.11 27.11 31.87
CA ILE A 839 -9.40 27.77 31.84
C ILE A 839 -10.08 27.55 33.21
N TYR A 840 -10.45 28.64 33.88
CA TYR A 840 -11.17 28.71 35.15
C TYR A 840 -12.35 29.69 35.03
#